data_AF-A0A505DLJ1-F1
#
_entry.id   AF-A0A505DLJ1-F1
#
_cell.length_a   1.000
_cell.length_b   1.000
_cell.length_c   1.000
_cell.angle_alpha   90.00
_cell.angle_beta   90.00
_cell.angle_gamma   90.00
#
_symmetry.space_group_name_H-M   'P 1'
#
loop_
_entity.id
_entity.type
_entity.pdbx_description
1 polymer ?
#
loop_
_entity_poly.entity_id
_entity_poly.type
_entity_poly.pdbx_seq_one_letter_code
_entity_poly.pdbx_strand_id
1 'polypeptide(L)'
;MRFEVLGTLRVCRGDSELDLGFPQQRALLGLLLVRAGRPVPMSEIVDVLWSERPPASALNVVRRYAGSLRRLLEPSLPPRAPGRRLLRRAGGYLLEAGEDELDLLRFRDLTKRGKRAAATGRPEVALRHFVEALSGWRGPVAMGIPVSVREHAAFAAVERELVHTTVMAADAALLCGRTEQVLPRLRRAVELDPLNEPLHSRLVMSLAAAGLQADALAAYKAVRRLLAEELGVSPGVELSEAHMRVLRQELRPTGSATAHEQRTARAEAPEPVVRPAQLPPDGADFSGRRAELGRLLEIIEAASDYAGAPAGVLISGMAGIGKSTLAIHGAHAVADRFPDGQLHVELRGFDPSRAPLEPAEALRGMLTGLGVSRHLPNGLDALAGLYRSVLSGRRVLILLDDASGTEQVRPLLPASPGCLTLVTSRNGLPSLIASGAHPLRLGLPSAADARAVLAVRIGHERVTAEPAAADEIVERCGRLPLALAIVAARAISRPEVPLAAIAAELRLSEGSLDAFAGTDRTDGTDGTDSTADARTAFACSYRSLPPDSARLFRLLSVHPGPDIATDAAAALADHPARRVRLILDELADAHLLTEHTPGRYTQHDLLRVFAAELSAEHDSLTERQAARQRLSAHIPHTGRV
;
A
#
# COMPACT_ATOMS: atom_id res chain seq x y z
N MET A 1 14.63 -53.52 3.53
CA MET A 1 13.17 -53.42 3.77
C MET A 1 12.71 -52.11 3.19
N ARG A 2 11.46 -51.99 2.75
CA ARG A 2 10.88 -50.71 2.31
C ARG A 2 9.60 -50.43 3.07
N PHE A 3 9.46 -49.22 3.56
CA PHE A 3 8.32 -48.69 4.28
C PHE A 3 7.71 -47.57 3.44
N GLU A 4 6.41 -47.66 3.17
CA GLU A 4 5.64 -46.65 2.44
C GLU A 4 4.58 -46.07 3.38
N VAL A 5 4.61 -44.75 3.61
CA VAL A 5 3.65 -44.03 4.46
C VAL A 5 3.06 -42.80 3.76
N LEU A 6 3.62 -42.33 2.64
CA LEU A 6 3.11 -41.19 1.85
C LEU A 6 1.96 -41.60 0.92
N GLY A 7 1.04 -42.39 1.43
CA GLY A 7 -0.06 -43.03 0.71
C GLY A 7 -0.57 -44.22 1.51
N THR A 8 -0.91 -45.32 0.84
CA THR A 8 -1.25 -46.58 1.52
C THR A 8 -0.09 -47.04 2.39
N LEU A 9 -0.38 -47.35 3.67
CA LEU A 9 0.62 -47.87 4.60
C LEU A 9 1.02 -49.29 4.19
N ARG A 10 2.27 -49.46 3.75
CA ARG A 10 2.81 -50.74 3.28
C ARG A 10 4.21 -51.00 3.82
N VAL A 11 4.56 -52.27 4.01
CA VAL A 11 5.92 -52.70 4.30
C VAL A 11 6.29 -53.84 3.36
N CYS A 12 7.35 -53.66 2.59
CA CYS A 12 7.83 -54.63 1.63
C CYS A 12 9.18 -55.21 2.06
N ARG A 13 9.29 -56.54 2.05
CA ARG A 13 10.56 -57.27 2.17
C ARG A 13 10.93 -57.79 0.79
N GLY A 14 11.87 -57.11 0.12
CA GLY A 14 12.14 -57.34 -1.30
C GLY A 14 10.92 -56.94 -2.14
N ASP A 15 10.37 -57.89 -2.87
CA ASP A 15 9.17 -57.74 -3.71
C ASP A 15 7.87 -58.19 -3.01
N SER A 16 7.97 -58.78 -1.81
CA SER A 16 6.80 -59.26 -1.06
C SER A 16 6.31 -58.22 -0.05
N GLU A 17 5.02 -57.88 -0.13
CA GLU A 17 4.33 -57.06 0.86
C GLU A 17 3.98 -57.90 2.10
N LEU A 18 4.22 -57.33 3.29
CA LEU A 18 3.94 -57.98 4.57
C LEU A 18 2.51 -57.69 5.02
N ASP A 19 1.83 -58.70 5.56
CA ASP A 19 0.57 -58.50 6.27
C ASP A 19 0.82 -57.80 7.61
N LEU A 20 0.39 -56.55 7.70
CA LEU A 20 0.57 -55.69 8.86
C LEU A 20 -0.44 -55.99 9.99
N GLY A 21 -1.37 -56.91 9.76
CA GLY A 21 -2.36 -57.38 10.72
C GLY A 21 -3.46 -56.35 11.03
N PHE A 22 -3.98 -56.41 12.26
CA PHE A 22 -5.17 -55.67 12.67
C PHE A 22 -5.00 -54.13 12.64
N PRO A 23 -6.09 -53.35 12.50
CA PRO A 23 -6.05 -51.90 12.31
C PRO A 23 -5.23 -51.12 13.35
N GLN A 24 -5.29 -51.49 14.63
CA GLN A 24 -4.52 -50.81 15.69
C GLN A 24 -3.01 -51.10 15.63
N GLN A 25 -2.62 -52.29 15.17
CA GLN A 25 -1.20 -52.61 14.95
C GLN A 25 -0.65 -51.80 13.77
N ARG A 26 -1.44 -51.65 12.70
CA ARG A 26 -1.13 -50.80 11.54
C ARG A 26 -1.01 -49.32 11.95
N ALA A 27 -1.94 -48.85 12.77
CA ALA A 27 -1.93 -47.48 13.32
C ALA A 27 -0.66 -47.19 14.14
N LEU A 28 -0.25 -48.13 15.01
CA LEU A 28 1.00 -48.00 15.77
C LEU A 28 2.21 -47.87 14.84
N LEU A 29 2.30 -48.73 13.82
CA LEU A 29 3.38 -48.68 12.85
C LEU A 29 3.36 -47.36 12.07
N GLY A 30 2.19 -46.91 11.61
CA GLY A 30 2.01 -45.63 10.92
C GLY A 30 2.52 -44.45 11.76
N LEU A 31 2.15 -44.40 13.04
CA LEU A 31 2.61 -43.36 13.98
C LEU A 31 4.14 -43.36 14.12
N LEU A 32 4.74 -44.54 14.28
CA LEU A 32 6.20 -44.68 14.40
C LEU A 32 6.93 -44.28 13.11
N LEU A 33 6.32 -44.52 11.94
CA LEU A 33 6.88 -44.14 10.64
C LEU A 33 6.79 -42.63 10.40
N VAL A 34 5.66 -41.96 10.70
CA VAL A 34 5.56 -40.49 10.55
C VAL A 34 6.47 -39.75 11.53
N ARG A 35 6.76 -40.37 12.69
CA ARG A 35 7.75 -39.94 13.69
C ARG A 35 9.14 -40.55 13.48
N ALA A 36 9.45 -41.11 12.31
CA ALA A 36 10.72 -41.81 12.06
C ALA A 36 11.95 -40.98 12.51
N GLY A 37 12.87 -41.66 13.19
CA GLY A 37 14.04 -41.04 13.81
C GLY A 37 13.79 -40.35 15.15
N ARG A 38 12.55 -40.32 15.67
CA ARG A 38 12.21 -39.76 17.00
C ARG A 38 11.50 -40.77 17.89
N PRO A 39 11.88 -40.93 19.17
CA PRO A 39 11.15 -41.78 20.10
C PRO A 39 9.73 -41.25 20.33
N VAL A 40 8.73 -42.11 20.24
CA VAL A 40 7.33 -41.81 20.54
C VAL A 40 7.00 -42.34 21.94
N PRO A 41 6.69 -41.48 22.91
CA PRO A 41 6.40 -41.91 24.28
C PRO A 41 5.13 -42.77 24.34
N MET A 42 5.04 -43.62 25.36
CA MET A 42 3.89 -44.52 25.53
C MET A 42 2.55 -43.78 25.67
N SER A 43 2.54 -42.61 26.32
CA SER A 43 1.35 -41.77 26.45
C SER A 43 0.84 -41.34 25.07
N GLU A 44 1.70 -40.74 24.23
CA GLU A 44 1.33 -40.34 22.86
C GLU A 44 0.83 -41.53 22.03
N ILE A 45 1.46 -42.71 22.16
CA ILE A 45 0.99 -43.91 21.46
C ILE A 45 -0.43 -44.30 21.92
N VAL A 46 -0.71 -44.24 23.22
CA VAL A 46 -2.04 -44.57 23.75
C VAL A 46 -3.07 -43.54 23.29
N ASP A 47 -2.73 -42.26 23.38
CA ASP A 47 -3.61 -41.15 22.97
C ASP A 47 -3.96 -41.24 21.49
N VAL A 48 -3.00 -41.57 20.62
CA VAL A 48 -3.24 -41.72 19.18
C VAL A 48 -4.10 -42.94 18.86
N LEU A 49 -3.89 -44.08 19.54
CA LEU A 49 -4.57 -45.33 19.21
C LEU A 49 -6.01 -45.42 19.73
N TRP A 50 -6.32 -44.73 20.83
CA TRP A 50 -7.63 -44.82 21.50
C TRP A 50 -8.31 -43.47 21.76
N SER A 51 -7.67 -42.35 21.38
CA SER A 51 -8.19 -41.00 21.61
C SER A 51 -8.62 -40.80 23.07
N GLU A 52 -9.87 -40.40 23.33
CA GLU A 52 -10.36 -40.08 24.68
C GLU A 52 -10.71 -41.29 25.56
N ARG A 53 -10.72 -42.52 25.02
CA ARG A 53 -11.21 -43.71 25.75
C ARG A 53 -10.21 -44.88 25.74
N PRO A 54 -9.01 -44.74 26.32
CA PRO A 54 -8.06 -45.83 26.43
C PRO A 54 -8.56 -46.91 27.41
N PRO A 55 -8.44 -48.22 27.08
CA PRO A 55 -8.72 -49.29 28.03
C PRO A 55 -7.68 -49.31 29.16
N ALA A 56 -8.05 -49.79 30.35
CA ALA A 56 -7.11 -49.96 31.46
C ALA A 56 -5.87 -50.82 31.11
N SER A 57 -5.98 -51.68 30.09
CA SER A 57 -4.91 -52.53 29.57
C SER A 57 -4.09 -51.92 28.42
N ALA A 58 -4.31 -50.65 28.05
CA ALA A 58 -3.73 -50.02 26.86
C ALA A 58 -2.20 -50.19 26.77
N LEU A 59 -1.46 -49.95 27.87
CA LEU A 59 0.00 -50.11 27.91
C LEU A 59 0.44 -51.55 27.58
N ASN A 60 -0.29 -52.56 28.05
CA ASN A 60 -0.01 -53.96 27.77
C ASN A 60 -0.33 -54.31 26.31
N VAL A 61 -1.41 -53.74 25.77
CA VAL A 61 -1.79 -53.91 24.36
C VAL A 61 -0.74 -53.32 23.42
N VAL A 62 -0.22 -52.11 23.71
CA VAL A 62 0.87 -51.48 22.95
C VAL A 62 2.13 -52.35 22.97
N ARG A 63 2.52 -52.88 24.14
CA ARG A 63 3.69 -53.78 24.24
C ARG A 63 3.50 -55.05 23.40
N ARG A 64 2.27 -55.60 23.35
CA ARG A 64 1.93 -56.74 22.50
C ARG A 64 2.03 -56.40 21.01
N TYR A 65 1.50 -55.26 20.57
CA TYR A 65 1.62 -54.79 19.20
C TYR A 65 3.09 -54.53 18.80
N ALA A 66 3.88 -53.90 19.66
CA ALA A 66 5.32 -53.72 19.42
C ALA A 66 6.06 -55.06 19.32
N GLY A 67 5.72 -56.05 20.15
CA GLY A 67 6.29 -57.40 20.07
C GLY A 67 5.88 -58.16 18.81
N SER A 68 4.66 -57.94 18.32
CA SER A 68 4.15 -58.48 17.05
C SER A 68 4.88 -57.84 15.86
N LEU A 69 4.98 -56.51 15.82
CA LEU A 69 5.71 -55.77 14.80
C LEU A 69 7.20 -56.16 14.75
N ARG A 70 7.87 -56.38 15.89
CA ARG A 70 9.26 -56.88 15.90
C ARG A 70 9.41 -58.20 15.18
N ARG A 71 8.53 -59.17 15.47
CA ARG A 71 8.55 -60.49 14.81
C ARG A 71 8.22 -60.38 13.32
N LEU A 72 7.29 -59.50 12.96
CA LEU A 72 6.94 -59.27 11.56
C LEU A 72 8.11 -58.68 10.77
N LEU A 73 8.80 -57.68 11.33
CA LEU A 73 9.92 -57.00 10.69
C LEU A 73 11.20 -57.85 10.70
N GLU A 74 11.44 -58.62 11.76
CA GLU A 74 12.62 -59.45 12.00
C GLU A 74 12.20 -60.89 12.36
N PRO A 75 11.93 -61.78 11.39
CA PRO A 75 11.36 -63.12 11.63
C PRO A 75 12.34 -64.07 12.31
N SER A 76 13.64 -63.86 12.11
CA SER A 76 14.72 -64.63 12.74
C SER A 76 15.04 -64.15 14.16
N LEU A 77 14.27 -63.21 14.71
CA LEU A 77 14.52 -62.64 16.03
C LEU A 77 14.17 -63.65 17.13
N PRO A 78 15.11 -63.98 18.05
CA PRO A 78 14.81 -64.86 19.17
C PRO A 78 13.70 -64.30 20.08
N PRO A 79 12.90 -65.16 20.73
CA PRO A 79 11.89 -64.71 21.68
C PRO A 79 12.49 -63.79 22.75
N ARG A 80 11.81 -62.66 23.01
CA ARG A 80 12.19 -61.62 24.01
C ARG A 80 13.47 -60.83 23.69
N ALA A 81 14.11 -61.01 22.53
CA ALA A 81 15.26 -60.19 22.14
C ALA A 81 14.83 -58.74 21.77
N PRO A 82 15.66 -57.72 22.07
CA PRO A 82 15.45 -56.37 21.57
C PRO A 82 15.78 -56.35 20.07
N GLY A 83 14.76 -56.39 19.21
CA GLY A 83 14.92 -56.28 17.75
C GLY A 83 15.70 -55.02 17.36
N ARG A 84 16.36 -55.03 16.21
CA ARG A 84 17.20 -53.92 15.71
C ARG A 84 16.39 -52.79 15.11
N ARG A 85 15.17 -53.04 14.61
CA ARG A 85 14.38 -52.01 13.91
C ARG A 85 13.42 -51.27 14.83
N LEU A 86 12.79 -51.96 15.79
CA LEU A 86 11.85 -51.34 16.72
C LEU A 86 12.46 -51.29 18.13
N LEU A 87 13.13 -50.18 18.40
CA LEU A 87 13.87 -49.94 19.63
C LEU A 87 12.96 -49.39 20.72
N ARG A 88 13.26 -49.72 21.98
CA ARG A 88 12.67 -49.07 23.14
C ARG A 88 13.60 -47.95 23.59
N ARG A 89 13.18 -46.70 23.49
CA ARG A 89 13.98 -45.52 23.91
C ARG A 89 13.10 -44.50 24.62
N ALA A 90 13.65 -43.81 25.61
CA ALA A 90 12.98 -42.73 26.37
C ALA A 90 11.57 -43.10 26.88
N GLY A 91 11.40 -44.32 27.40
CA GLY A 91 10.10 -44.78 27.91
C GLY A 91 9.06 -45.10 26.83
N GLY A 92 9.40 -45.00 25.54
CA GLY A 92 8.54 -45.25 24.40
C GLY A 92 9.16 -46.15 23.34
N TYR A 93 8.73 -45.98 22.09
CA TYR A 93 9.20 -46.77 20.94
C TYR A 93 9.75 -45.88 19.83
N LEU A 94 10.81 -46.34 19.17
CA LEU A 94 11.44 -45.71 18.02
C LEU A 94 11.55 -46.77 16.92
N LEU A 95 11.07 -46.44 15.72
CA LEU A 95 11.38 -47.23 14.54
C LEU A 95 12.61 -46.64 13.84
N GLU A 96 13.63 -47.48 13.65
CA GLU A 96 14.84 -47.16 12.92
C GLU A 96 14.71 -47.65 11.46
N ALA A 97 14.78 -46.70 10.54
CA ALA A 97 14.74 -46.92 9.10
C ALA A 97 15.76 -45.99 8.44
N GLY A 98 16.49 -46.49 7.44
CA GLY A 98 17.39 -45.66 6.63
C GLY A 98 16.63 -44.72 5.69
N GLU A 99 17.32 -43.70 5.16
CA GLU A 99 16.75 -42.73 4.21
C GLU A 99 16.18 -43.40 2.96
N ASP A 100 16.81 -44.48 2.47
CA ASP A 100 16.35 -45.26 1.32
C ASP A 100 15.29 -46.33 1.67
N GLU A 101 15.09 -46.61 2.96
CA GLU A 101 14.14 -47.61 3.42
C GLU A 101 12.74 -47.02 3.66
N LEU A 102 12.61 -45.72 3.92
CA LEU A 102 11.34 -45.06 4.21
C LEU A 102 11.09 -43.89 3.26
N ASP A 103 9.99 -43.96 2.51
CA ASP A 103 9.56 -42.93 1.56
C ASP A 103 9.48 -41.51 2.16
N LEU A 104 9.04 -41.38 3.42
CA LEU A 104 9.00 -40.11 4.14
C LEU A 104 10.39 -39.51 4.40
N LEU A 105 11.38 -40.33 4.75
CA LEU A 105 12.76 -39.84 4.96
C LEU A 105 13.39 -39.44 3.63
N ARG A 106 13.20 -40.24 2.58
CA ARG A 106 13.61 -39.89 1.22
C ARG A 106 12.98 -38.58 0.74
N PHE A 107 11.68 -38.40 0.97
CA PHE A 107 10.96 -37.16 0.67
C PHE A 107 11.58 -35.96 1.39
N ARG A 108 11.87 -36.08 2.69
CA ARG A 108 12.48 -35.00 3.49
C ARG A 108 13.89 -34.65 3.01
N ASP A 109 14.72 -35.63 2.68
CA ASP A 109 16.06 -35.40 2.15
C ASP A 109 16.02 -34.73 0.77
N LEU A 110 15.21 -35.24 -0.16
CA LEU A 110 15.03 -34.63 -1.47
C LEU A 110 14.49 -33.19 -1.37
N THR A 111 13.53 -32.95 -0.47
CA THR A 111 13.02 -31.60 -0.19
C THR A 111 14.13 -30.69 0.32
N LYS A 112 15.00 -31.17 1.22
CA LYS A 112 16.15 -30.41 1.73
C LYS A 112 17.16 -30.09 0.61
N ARG A 113 17.44 -31.04 -0.28
CA ARG A 113 18.29 -30.81 -1.48
C ARG A 113 17.65 -29.80 -2.43
N GLY A 114 16.35 -29.90 -2.66
CA GLY A 114 15.58 -28.94 -3.46
C GLY A 114 15.63 -27.52 -2.91
N LYS A 115 15.41 -27.35 -1.59
CA LYS A 115 15.54 -26.05 -0.90
C LYS A 115 16.94 -25.45 -1.05
N ARG A 116 18.00 -26.25 -0.92
CA ARG A 116 19.38 -25.80 -1.11
C ARG A 116 19.65 -25.38 -2.55
N ALA A 117 19.15 -26.13 -3.54
CA ALA A 117 19.26 -25.77 -4.94
C ALA A 117 18.53 -24.46 -5.26
N ALA A 118 17.32 -24.27 -4.73
CA ALA A 118 16.57 -23.01 -4.87
C ALA A 118 17.33 -21.83 -4.24
N ALA A 119 17.85 -21.99 -3.03
CA ALA A 119 18.61 -20.95 -2.33
C ALA A 119 19.93 -20.58 -3.03
N THR A 120 20.47 -21.46 -3.87
CA THR A 120 21.70 -21.25 -4.65
C THR A 120 21.42 -20.86 -6.10
N GLY A 121 20.18 -20.47 -6.43
CA GLY A 121 19.81 -19.98 -7.75
C GLY A 121 19.77 -21.04 -8.84
N ARG A 122 19.48 -22.30 -8.50
CA ARG A 122 19.42 -23.44 -9.46
C ARG A 122 17.99 -24.01 -9.54
N PRO A 123 17.05 -23.30 -10.19
CA PRO A 123 15.63 -23.67 -10.17
C PRO A 123 15.34 -25.01 -10.86
N GLU A 124 16.07 -25.41 -11.91
CA GLU A 124 15.87 -26.70 -12.59
C GLU A 124 16.27 -27.88 -11.69
N VAL A 125 17.37 -27.70 -10.93
CA VAL A 125 17.83 -28.71 -9.98
C VAL A 125 16.86 -28.81 -8.80
N ALA A 126 16.35 -27.66 -8.33
CA ALA A 126 15.33 -27.61 -7.29
C ALA A 126 14.05 -28.31 -7.73
N LEU A 127 13.55 -27.98 -8.92
CA LEU A 127 12.36 -28.59 -9.51
C LEU A 127 12.51 -30.11 -9.61
N ARG A 128 13.63 -30.61 -10.14
CA ARG A 128 13.89 -32.05 -10.23
C ARG A 128 13.81 -32.74 -8.86
N HIS A 129 14.44 -32.16 -7.85
CA HIS A 129 14.41 -32.71 -6.49
C HIS A 129 13.01 -32.66 -5.88
N PHE A 130 12.25 -31.59 -6.07
CA PHE A 130 10.89 -31.49 -5.55
C PHE A 130 9.92 -32.44 -6.26
N VAL A 131 9.99 -32.56 -7.59
CA VAL A 131 9.19 -33.51 -8.36
C VAL A 131 9.51 -34.95 -7.95
N GLU A 132 10.80 -35.28 -7.78
CA GLU A 132 11.21 -36.60 -7.29
C GLU A 132 10.69 -36.84 -5.86
N ALA A 133 10.79 -35.85 -4.96
CA ALA A 133 10.28 -35.96 -3.60
C ALA A 133 8.76 -36.25 -3.60
N LEU A 134 7.99 -35.51 -4.39
CA LEU A 134 6.54 -35.64 -4.49
C LEU A 134 6.10 -36.87 -5.30
N SER A 135 7.01 -37.54 -6.02
CA SER A 135 6.68 -38.76 -6.78
C SER A 135 6.23 -39.91 -5.85
N GLY A 136 6.79 -39.97 -4.64
CA GLY A 136 6.44 -40.94 -3.61
C GLY A 136 5.06 -40.70 -2.99
N TRP A 137 4.51 -39.49 -3.12
CA TRP A 137 3.20 -39.15 -2.58
C TRP A 137 2.08 -39.68 -3.48
N ARG A 138 1.38 -40.71 -3.01
CA ARG A 138 0.37 -41.48 -3.76
C ARG A 138 -1.07 -41.27 -3.26
N GLY A 139 -1.26 -40.62 -2.12
CA GLY A 139 -2.58 -40.31 -1.55
C GLY A 139 -2.46 -39.80 -0.11
N PRO A 140 -3.57 -39.74 0.66
CA PRO A 140 -3.55 -39.41 2.08
C PRO A 140 -2.50 -40.21 2.88
N VAL A 141 -1.85 -39.57 3.83
CA VAL A 141 -0.73 -40.18 4.59
C VAL A 141 -1.26 -41.36 5.42
N ALA A 142 -0.54 -42.48 5.37
CA ALA A 142 -0.86 -43.74 6.03
C ALA A 142 -2.28 -44.27 5.74
N MET A 143 -2.78 -44.11 4.51
CA MET A 143 -4.05 -44.68 4.08
C MET A 143 -4.14 -46.18 4.41
N GLY A 144 -5.30 -46.61 4.91
CA GLY A 144 -5.52 -47.99 5.37
C GLY A 144 -5.42 -48.16 6.89
N ILE A 145 -5.07 -47.11 7.64
CA ILE A 145 -5.30 -47.04 9.09
C ILE A 145 -6.61 -46.28 9.41
N PRO A 146 -7.19 -46.43 10.61
CA PRO A 146 -8.43 -45.74 10.99
C PRO A 146 -8.35 -44.23 10.80
N VAL A 147 -9.44 -43.60 10.34
CA VAL A 147 -9.50 -42.15 10.06
C VAL A 147 -9.19 -41.33 11.31
N SER A 148 -9.76 -41.69 12.47
CA SER A 148 -9.53 -41.02 13.76
C SER A 148 -8.05 -40.97 14.17
N VAL A 149 -7.26 -41.95 13.74
CA VAL A 149 -5.81 -41.97 13.97
C VAL A 149 -5.10 -40.99 13.04
N ARG A 150 -5.52 -40.92 11.77
CA ARG A 150 -4.94 -40.03 10.75
C ARG A 150 -5.23 -38.54 11.01
N GLU A 151 -6.30 -38.24 11.74
CA GLU A 151 -6.62 -36.88 12.17
C GLU A 151 -5.64 -36.34 13.23
N HIS A 152 -4.82 -37.21 13.84
CA HIS A 152 -3.83 -36.78 14.82
C HIS A 152 -2.77 -35.87 14.20
N ALA A 153 -2.34 -34.84 14.96
CA ALA A 153 -1.44 -33.78 14.51
C ALA A 153 -0.11 -34.27 13.90
N ALA A 154 0.35 -35.46 14.26
CA ALA A 154 1.55 -36.08 13.70
C ALA A 154 1.42 -36.40 12.20
N PHE A 155 0.25 -36.87 11.74
CA PHE A 155 -0.01 -37.15 10.32
C PHE A 155 -0.27 -35.86 9.55
N ALA A 156 -1.10 -34.96 10.12
CA ALA A 156 -1.34 -33.62 9.57
C ALA A 156 -0.04 -32.79 9.41
N ALA A 157 0.97 -33.02 10.27
CA ALA A 157 2.28 -32.39 10.10
C ALA A 157 3.00 -32.86 8.82
N VAL A 158 2.91 -34.15 8.48
CA VAL A 158 3.48 -34.68 7.23
C VAL A 158 2.71 -34.17 6.02
N GLU A 159 1.38 -34.09 6.11
CA GLU A 159 0.56 -33.52 5.03
C GLU A 159 0.90 -32.04 4.79
N ARG A 160 1.12 -31.26 5.85
CA ARG A 160 1.63 -29.88 5.74
C ARG A 160 3.02 -29.82 5.10
N GLU A 161 3.93 -30.74 5.39
CA GLU A 161 5.23 -30.82 4.72
C GLU A 161 5.07 -31.09 3.21
N LEU A 162 4.16 -31.98 2.82
CA LEU A 162 3.83 -32.29 1.41
C LEU A 162 3.23 -31.08 0.69
N VAL A 163 2.26 -30.40 1.31
CA VAL A 163 1.63 -29.18 0.79
C VAL A 163 2.68 -28.09 0.57
N HIS A 164 3.50 -27.80 1.58
CA HIS A 164 4.56 -26.79 1.48
C HIS A 164 5.58 -27.13 0.38
N THR A 165 5.93 -28.41 0.24
CA THR A 165 6.84 -28.87 -0.83
C THR A 165 6.21 -28.74 -2.21
N THR A 166 4.90 -28.94 -2.31
CA THR A 166 4.15 -28.77 -3.57
C THR A 166 4.11 -27.30 -4.00
N VAL A 167 3.95 -26.36 -3.06
CA VAL A 167 4.05 -24.92 -3.35
C VAL A 167 5.45 -24.56 -3.89
N MET A 168 6.51 -25.00 -3.21
CA MET A 168 7.88 -24.75 -3.69
C MET A 168 8.18 -25.40 -5.05
N ALA A 169 7.63 -26.60 -5.29
CA ALA A 169 7.73 -27.27 -6.58
C ALA A 169 7.07 -26.45 -7.69
N ALA A 170 5.88 -25.89 -7.42
CA ALA A 170 5.16 -25.04 -8.36
C ALA A 170 5.89 -23.72 -8.64
N ASP A 171 6.45 -23.08 -7.62
CA ASP A 171 7.27 -21.87 -7.79
C ASP A 171 8.50 -22.16 -8.67
N ALA A 172 9.22 -23.27 -8.42
CA ALA A 172 10.34 -23.69 -9.25
C ALA A 172 9.91 -24.04 -10.69
N ALA A 173 8.74 -24.68 -10.86
CA ALA A 173 8.20 -25.04 -12.16
C ALA A 173 7.80 -23.82 -13.00
N LEU A 174 7.23 -22.79 -12.36
CA LEU A 174 6.90 -21.51 -12.99
C LEU A 174 8.17 -20.79 -13.48
N LEU A 175 9.23 -20.77 -12.67
CA LEU A 175 10.53 -20.19 -13.07
C LEU A 175 11.16 -20.92 -14.26
N CYS A 176 11.07 -22.26 -14.29
CA CYS A 176 11.64 -23.08 -15.37
C CYS A 176 10.73 -23.18 -16.61
N GLY A 177 9.50 -22.65 -16.58
CA GLY A 177 8.50 -22.85 -17.64
C GLY A 177 8.08 -24.31 -17.82
N ARG A 178 8.12 -25.13 -16.76
CA ARG A 178 7.83 -26.59 -16.76
C ARG A 178 6.69 -26.97 -15.82
N THR A 179 5.62 -26.19 -15.83
CA THR A 179 4.47 -26.33 -14.90
C THR A 179 3.72 -27.64 -15.04
N GLU A 180 3.72 -28.24 -16.23
CA GLU A 180 3.14 -29.57 -16.51
C GLU A 180 3.59 -30.66 -15.52
N GLN A 181 4.84 -30.60 -15.04
CA GLN A 181 5.42 -31.63 -14.17
C GLN A 181 4.84 -31.64 -12.75
N VAL A 182 4.25 -30.52 -12.32
CA VAL A 182 3.76 -30.33 -10.95
C VAL A 182 2.24 -30.29 -10.84
N LEU A 183 1.53 -30.05 -11.95
CA LEU A 183 0.06 -29.95 -11.98
C LEU A 183 -0.67 -31.12 -11.31
N PRO A 184 -0.30 -32.42 -11.53
CA PRO A 184 -0.98 -33.53 -10.87
C PRO A 184 -0.83 -33.52 -9.34
N ARG A 185 0.33 -33.06 -8.84
CA ARG A 185 0.59 -32.98 -7.39
C ARG A 185 -0.08 -31.76 -6.77
N LEU A 186 -0.13 -30.66 -7.52
CA LEU A 186 -0.78 -29.43 -7.10
C LEU A 186 -2.31 -29.59 -6.99
N ARG A 187 -2.97 -30.26 -7.94
CA ARG A 187 -4.39 -30.61 -7.85
C ARG A 187 -4.71 -31.45 -6.61
N ARG A 188 -3.89 -32.46 -6.35
CA ARG A 188 -4.03 -33.28 -5.13
C ARG A 188 -3.81 -32.48 -3.84
N ALA A 189 -2.87 -31.53 -3.83
CA ALA A 189 -2.64 -30.70 -2.65
C ALA A 189 -3.83 -29.80 -2.36
N VAL A 190 -4.46 -29.25 -3.41
CA VAL A 190 -5.72 -28.51 -3.30
C VAL A 190 -6.86 -29.40 -2.77
N GLU A 191 -6.94 -30.67 -3.15
CA GLU A 191 -7.94 -31.59 -2.60
C GLU A 191 -7.72 -31.88 -1.09
N LEU A 192 -6.45 -31.91 -0.64
CA LEU A 192 -6.13 -32.13 0.77
C LEU A 192 -6.39 -30.90 1.65
N ASP A 193 -6.13 -29.70 1.12
CA ASP A 193 -6.26 -28.44 1.85
C ASP A 193 -7.01 -27.41 1.00
N PRO A 194 -8.35 -27.59 0.83
CA PRO A 194 -9.12 -26.87 -0.17
C PRO A 194 -9.34 -25.39 0.15
N LEU A 195 -9.08 -24.95 1.39
CA LEU A 195 -9.16 -23.55 1.80
C LEU A 195 -7.80 -22.83 1.75
N ASN A 196 -6.74 -23.50 1.28
CA ASN A 196 -5.39 -22.94 1.20
C ASN A 196 -5.21 -22.07 -0.05
N GLU A 197 -5.41 -20.77 0.11
CA GLU A 197 -5.26 -19.80 -0.97
C GLU A 197 -3.90 -19.84 -1.70
N PRO A 198 -2.75 -19.98 -1.03
CA PRO A 198 -1.46 -20.15 -1.71
C PRO A 198 -1.43 -21.32 -2.71
N LEU A 199 -1.99 -22.48 -2.36
CA LEU A 199 -2.08 -23.63 -3.27
C LEU A 199 -2.92 -23.32 -4.50
N HIS A 200 -4.08 -22.69 -4.31
CA HIS A 200 -4.96 -22.27 -5.40
C HIS A 200 -4.30 -21.23 -6.30
N SER A 201 -3.59 -20.27 -5.72
CA SER A 201 -2.82 -19.25 -6.46
C SER A 201 -1.80 -19.94 -7.39
N ARG A 202 -1.02 -20.91 -6.89
CA ARG A 202 -0.07 -21.67 -7.72
C ARG A 202 -0.78 -22.51 -8.77
N LEU A 203 -1.95 -23.10 -8.47
CA LEU A 203 -2.71 -23.89 -9.43
C LEU A 203 -3.19 -23.03 -10.60
N VAL A 204 -3.80 -21.89 -10.30
CA VAL A 204 -4.26 -20.91 -11.30
C VAL A 204 -3.11 -20.43 -12.17
N MET A 205 -1.98 -20.05 -11.56
CA MET A 205 -0.80 -19.60 -12.32
C MET A 205 -0.19 -20.71 -13.17
N SER A 206 -0.08 -21.94 -12.63
CA SER A 206 0.52 -23.08 -13.33
C SER A 206 -0.32 -23.53 -14.53
N LEU A 207 -1.64 -23.51 -14.41
CA LEU A 207 -2.57 -23.80 -15.50
C LEU A 207 -2.46 -22.75 -16.62
N ALA A 208 -2.42 -21.45 -16.26
CA ALA A 208 -2.27 -20.39 -17.24
C ALA A 208 -0.91 -20.44 -17.96
N ALA A 209 0.17 -20.74 -17.23
CA ALA A 209 1.50 -20.92 -17.80
C ALA A 209 1.64 -22.17 -18.68
N ALA A 210 0.83 -23.21 -18.43
CA ALA A 210 0.70 -24.37 -19.31
C ALA A 210 -0.16 -24.09 -20.57
N GLY A 211 -0.66 -22.86 -20.75
CA GLY A 211 -1.57 -22.51 -21.84
C GLY A 211 -3.04 -22.90 -21.62
N LEU A 212 -3.37 -23.48 -20.46
CA LEU A 212 -4.73 -23.88 -20.06
C LEU A 212 -5.48 -22.72 -19.37
N GLN A 213 -5.65 -21.61 -20.10
CA GLN A 213 -6.20 -20.37 -19.52
C GLN A 213 -7.67 -20.52 -19.09
N ALA A 214 -8.49 -21.26 -19.83
CA ALA A 214 -9.88 -21.52 -19.45
C ALA A 214 -9.96 -22.29 -18.12
N ASP A 215 -9.10 -23.30 -17.94
CA ASP A 215 -9.02 -24.07 -16.71
C ASP A 215 -8.53 -23.23 -15.53
N ALA A 216 -7.57 -22.32 -15.76
CA ALA A 216 -7.09 -21.39 -14.74
C ALA A 216 -8.22 -20.47 -14.22
N LEU A 217 -9.02 -19.91 -15.13
CA LEU A 217 -10.16 -19.06 -14.77
C LEU A 217 -11.28 -19.86 -14.10
N ALA A 218 -11.51 -21.10 -14.52
CA ALA A 218 -12.47 -22.00 -13.88
C ALA A 218 -12.03 -22.36 -12.45
N ALA A 219 -10.75 -22.66 -12.25
CA ALA A 219 -10.18 -22.94 -10.93
C ALA A 219 -10.32 -21.75 -9.97
N TYR A 220 -10.01 -20.53 -10.43
CA TYR A 220 -10.20 -19.31 -9.62
C TYR A 220 -11.67 -19.10 -9.22
N LYS A 221 -12.61 -19.27 -10.17
CA LYS A 221 -14.05 -19.16 -9.88
C LYS A 221 -14.50 -20.20 -8.86
N ALA A 222 -13.98 -21.43 -8.94
CA ALA A 222 -14.33 -22.51 -8.03
C ALA A 222 -13.87 -22.20 -6.59
N VAL A 223 -12.61 -21.78 -6.39
CA VAL A 223 -12.11 -21.43 -5.04
C VAL A 223 -12.79 -20.18 -4.49
N ARG A 224 -13.06 -19.16 -5.31
CA ARG A 224 -13.80 -17.96 -4.86
C ARG A 224 -15.17 -18.33 -4.32
N ARG A 225 -15.88 -19.23 -4.99
CA ARG A 225 -17.18 -19.73 -4.52
C ARG A 225 -17.03 -20.50 -3.20
N LEU A 226 -16.04 -21.39 -3.12
CA LEU A 226 -15.77 -22.17 -1.91
C LEU A 226 -15.45 -21.28 -0.69
N LEU A 227 -14.59 -20.27 -0.84
CA LEU A 227 -14.25 -19.34 0.25
C LEU A 227 -15.47 -18.53 0.71
N ALA A 228 -16.32 -18.12 -0.22
CA ALA A 228 -17.56 -17.43 0.10
C ALA A 228 -18.56 -18.34 0.84
N GLU A 229 -18.67 -19.60 0.45
CA GLU A 229 -19.58 -20.59 1.05
C GLU A 229 -19.12 -21.07 2.44
N GLU A 230 -17.84 -21.40 2.60
CA GLU A 230 -17.30 -21.99 3.83
C GLU A 230 -16.88 -20.95 4.87
N LEU A 231 -16.38 -19.80 4.43
CA LEU A 231 -15.77 -18.78 5.32
C LEU A 231 -16.46 -17.42 5.25
N GLY A 232 -17.33 -17.17 4.26
CA GLY A 232 -17.98 -15.86 4.08
C GLY A 232 -17.03 -14.74 3.67
N VAL A 233 -15.85 -15.07 3.13
CA VAL A 233 -14.81 -14.10 2.77
C VAL A 233 -14.55 -14.08 1.27
N SER A 234 -14.04 -12.95 0.78
CA SER A 234 -13.50 -12.83 -0.57
C SER A 234 -12.06 -13.35 -0.65
N PRO A 235 -11.57 -13.74 -1.85
CA PRO A 235 -10.17 -14.15 -2.04
C PRO A 235 -9.20 -13.08 -1.54
N GLY A 236 -8.18 -13.49 -0.80
CA GLY A 236 -7.09 -12.66 -0.34
C GLY A 236 -6.19 -12.15 -1.48
N VAL A 237 -5.19 -11.35 -1.10
CA VAL A 237 -4.33 -10.62 -2.04
C VAL A 237 -3.60 -11.56 -3.01
N GLU A 238 -2.98 -12.63 -2.50
CA GLU A 238 -2.14 -13.53 -3.31
C GLU A 238 -2.93 -14.31 -4.37
N LEU A 239 -4.18 -14.68 -4.08
CA LEU A 239 -5.06 -15.37 -5.02
C LEU A 239 -5.71 -14.39 -6.02
N SER A 240 -6.02 -13.18 -5.57
CA SER A 240 -6.50 -12.09 -6.43
C SER A 240 -5.43 -11.60 -7.42
N GLU A 241 -4.18 -11.48 -6.99
CA GLU A 241 -3.05 -11.16 -7.85
C GLU A 241 -2.81 -12.24 -8.91
N ALA A 242 -2.87 -13.52 -8.53
CA ALA A 242 -2.78 -14.63 -9.49
C ALA A 242 -3.87 -14.51 -10.58
N HIS A 243 -5.10 -14.18 -10.20
CA HIS A 243 -6.18 -13.94 -11.16
C HIS A 243 -5.88 -12.77 -12.11
N MET A 244 -5.39 -11.65 -11.58
CA MET A 244 -5.02 -10.48 -12.39
C MET A 244 -3.91 -10.80 -13.39
N ARG A 245 -2.87 -11.56 -12.98
CA ARG A 245 -1.79 -12.02 -13.86
C ARG A 245 -2.31 -12.91 -15.00
N VAL A 246 -3.30 -13.76 -14.71
CA VAL A 246 -3.98 -14.58 -15.73
C VAL A 246 -4.81 -13.72 -16.70
N LEU A 247 -5.53 -12.71 -16.20
CA LEU A 247 -6.32 -11.80 -17.05
C LEU A 247 -5.44 -10.95 -17.99
N ARG A 248 -4.29 -10.50 -17.49
CA ARG A 248 -3.29 -9.72 -18.26
C ARG A 248 -2.42 -10.58 -19.19
N GLN A 249 -2.59 -11.90 -19.18
CA GLN A 249 -1.83 -12.87 -19.98
C GLN A 249 -0.30 -12.86 -19.72
N GLU A 250 0.13 -12.43 -18.53
CA GLU A 250 1.54 -12.29 -18.15
C GLU A 250 2.28 -13.62 -17.93
N LEU A 251 1.56 -14.75 -17.97
CA LEU A 251 2.08 -16.08 -17.62
C LEU A 251 2.30 -17.00 -18.82
N ARG A 252 1.92 -16.59 -20.03
CA ARG A 252 2.11 -17.43 -21.22
C ARG A 252 3.60 -17.50 -21.59
N PRO A 253 4.14 -18.71 -21.87
CA PRO A 253 5.44 -18.80 -22.50
C PRO A 253 5.35 -18.20 -23.91
N THR A 254 6.06 -17.12 -24.19
CA THR A 254 6.40 -16.74 -25.56
C THR A 254 7.22 -17.89 -26.15
N GLY A 255 6.63 -18.60 -27.11
CA GLY A 255 7.14 -19.87 -27.61
C GLY A 255 8.57 -19.80 -28.15
N SER A 256 9.29 -20.90 -27.93
CA SER A 256 10.39 -21.39 -28.75
C SER A 256 11.47 -20.38 -29.16
N ALA A 257 12.52 -20.27 -28.35
CA ALA A 257 13.87 -19.99 -28.86
C ALA A 257 14.84 -21.03 -28.28
N THR A 258 14.88 -22.20 -28.92
CA THR A 258 16.09 -23.02 -28.95
C THR A 258 17.19 -22.21 -29.65
N ALA A 259 18.23 -21.85 -28.89
CA ALA A 259 19.62 -21.55 -29.32
C ALA A 259 20.22 -20.35 -28.57
N HIS A 260 20.78 -20.59 -27.38
CA HIS A 260 22.10 -20.06 -27.06
C HIS A 260 22.75 -20.85 -25.90
N GLU A 261 23.22 -22.05 -26.22
CA GLU A 261 24.50 -22.48 -25.66
C GLU A 261 25.55 -21.42 -26.04
N GLN A 262 26.47 -21.11 -25.11
CA GLN A 262 27.44 -20.00 -25.12
C GLN A 262 26.94 -18.67 -24.51
N ARG A 263 26.90 -18.61 -23.17
CA ARG A 263 27.38 -17.45 -22.41
C ARG A 263 27.82 -17.90 -21.01
N THR A 264 28.87 -18.71 -20.96
CA THR A 264 29.78 -18.72 -19.83
C THR A 264 30.47 -17.34 -19.75
N ALA A 265 30.47 -16.74 -18.57
CA ALA A 265 31.10 -15.47 -18.20
C ALA A 265 30.48 -14.18 -18.77
N ARG A 266 29.40 -13.70 -18.14
CA ARG A 266 29.22 -12.26 -17.89
C ARG A 266 28.33 -12.06 -16.66
N ALA A 267 28.72 -11.09 -15.83
CA ALA A 267 28.11 -10.71 -14.55
C ALA A 267 26.57 -10.67 -14.56
N GLU A 268 25.99 -10.85 -13.36
CA GLU A 268 24.59 -10.59 -13.00
C GLU A 268 23.90 -9.67 -14.01
N ALA A 269 22.95 -10.22 -14.79
CA ALA A 269 22.00 -9.38 -15.49
C ALA A 269 21.10 -8.74 -14.42
N PRO A 270 20.99 -7.40 -14.36
CA PRO A 270 20.20 -6.72 -13.35
C PRO A 270 18.75 -7.19 -13.45
N GLU A 271 18.08 -7.35 -12.30
CA GLU A 271 16.62 -7.27 -12.27
C GLU A 271 16.18 -6.09 -13.15
N PRO A 272 15.11 -6.23 -13.96
CA PRO A 272 14.64 -5.11 -14.78
C PRO A 272 14.47 -3.91 -13.85
N VAL A 273 15.27 -2.87 -14.07
CA VAL A 273 15.25 -1.66 -13.23
C VAL A 273 13.83 -1.12 -13.34
N VAL A 274 13.04 -1.30 -12.28
CA VAL A 274 11.69 -0.74 -12.21
C VAL A 274 11.88 0.77 -12.20
N ARG A 275 11.52 1.39 -13.32
CA ARG A 275 11.49 2.85 -13.49
C ARG A 275 10.05 3.28 -13.21
N PRO A 276 9.72 3.72 -11.99
CA PRO A 276 8.36 4.15 -11.70
C PRO A 276 7.98 5.33 -12.61
N ALA A 277 6.75 5.32 -13.10
CA ALA A 277 6.15 6.43 -13.85
C ALA A 277 4.79 6.72 -13.20
N GLN A 278 4.84 7.29 -11.99
CA GLN A 278 3.68 7.41 -11.10
C GLN A 278 3.06 8.82 -11.10
N LEU A 279 3.56 9.75 -11.92
CA LEU A 279 2.97 11.08 -11.99
C LEU A 279 1.49 10.99 -12.40
N PRO A 280 0.59 11.75 -11.73
CA PRO A 280 -0.77 11.92 -12.21
C PRO A 280 -0.78 12.44 -13.65
N PRO A 281 -1.86 12.21 -14.42
CA PRO A 281 -1.99 12.77 -15.76
C PRO A 281 -1.73 14.27 -15.76
N ASP A 282 -0.94 14.76 -16.72
CA ASP A 282 -0.83 16.19 -16.94
C ASP A 282 -2.19 16.70 -17.43
N GLY A 283 -2.66 17.80 -16.83
CA GLY A 283 -3.90 18.41 -17.29
C GLY A 283 -3.68 19.02 -18.67
N ALA A 284 -4.41 18.56 -19.68
CA ALA A 284 -4.34 19.09 -21.05
C ALA A 284 -4.55 20.63 -21.14
N ASP A 285 -5.08 21.22 -20.06
CA ASP A 285 -5.55 22.60 -19.96
C ASP A 285 -4.75 23.45 -18.95
N PHE A 286 -3.47 23.14 -18.70
CA PHE A 286 -2.62 24.00 -17.86
C PHE A 286 -2.53 25.40 -18.48
N SER A 287 -3.18 26.36 -17.83
CA SER A 287 -3.33 27.73 -18.33
C SER A 287 -3.15 28.72 -17.18
N GLY A 288 -2.62 29.89 -17.54
CA GLY A 288 -2.11 30.84 -16.54
C GLY A 288 -0.83 30.34 -15.86
N ARG A 289 -0.18 31.22 -15.08
CA ARG A 289 0.99 30.89 -14.24
C ARG A 289 2.28 30.50 -14.97
N ARG A 290 2.49 31.04 -16.18
CA ARG A 290 3.76 30.87 -16.91
C ARG A 290 4.96 31.44 -16.16
N ALA A 291 4.77 32.55 -15.43
CA ALA A 291 5.84 33.16 -14.65
C ALA A 291 6.26 32.27 -13.47
N GLU A 292 5.30 31.70 -12.75
CA GLU A 292 5.57 30.79 -11.63
C GLU A 292 6.16 29.45 -12.10
N LEU A 293 5.70 28.93 -13.24
CA LEU A 293 6.32 27.76 -13.88
C LEU A 293 7.77 28.07 -14.29
N GLY A 294 8.02 29.23 -14.91
CA GLY A 294 9.37 29.67 -15.25
C GLY A 294 10.28 29.73 -14.02
N ARG A 295 9.81 30.34 -12.92
CA ARG A 295 10.55 30.37 -11.65
C ARG A 295 10.79 28.97 -11.07
N LEU A 296 9.80 28.08 -11.14
CA LEU A 296 9.97 26.70 -10.69
C LEU A 296 11.10 26.01 -11.48
N LEU A 297 11.12 26.17 -12.79
CA LEU A 297 12.16 25.62 -13.66
C LEU A 297 13.53 26.25 -13.39
N GLU A 298 13.61 27.57 -13.21
CA GLU A 298 14.84 28.28 -12.83
C GLU A 298 15.40 27.77 -11.49
N ILE A 299 14.53 27.56 -10.48
CA ILE A 299 14.92 27.00 -9.19
C ILE A 299 15.46 25.57 -9.35
N ILE A 300 14.79 24.74 -10.17
CA ILE A 300 15.22 23.36 -10.45
C ILE A 300 16.57 23.33 -11.16
N GLU A 301 16.80 24.25 -12.10
CA GLU A 301 18.07 24.41 -12.80
C GLU A 301 19.18 24.84 -11.84
N ALA A 302 18.98 25.91 -11.08
CA ALA A 302 19.96 26.40 -10.11
C ALA A 302 20.30 25.35 -9.03
N ALA A 303 19.31 24.57 -8.59
CA ALA A 303 19.51 23.51 -7.61
C ALA A 303 20.22 22.27 -8.20
N SER A 304 20.26 22.12 -9.53
CA SER A 304 20.99 21.04 -10.21
C SER A 304 22.49 21.32 -10.31
N ASP A 305 22.90 22.59 -10.31
CA ASP A 305 24.31 23.00 -10.44
C ASP A 305 25.10 22.92 -9.12
N TYR A 306 24.40 22.91 -7.97
CA TYR A 306 25.01 22.70 -6.65
C TYR A 306 25.27 21.20 -6.39
N ALA A 307 26.43 20.73 -6.83
CA ALA A 307 26.90 19.37 -6.61
C ALA A 307 27.11 19.07 -5.10
N GLY A 308 26.08 18.55 -4.42
CA GLY A 308 26.26 18.00 -3.08
C GLY A 308 25.00 17.71 -2.26
N ALA A 309 23.86 18.35 -2.55
CA ALA A 309 22.62 18.16 -1.79
C ALA A 309 21.42 17.84 -2.72
N PRO A 310 20.45 17.04 -2.25
CA PRO A 310 19.20 16.81 -2.99
C PRO A 310 18.42 18.13 -3.14
N ALA A 311 18.00 18.43 -4.36
CA ALA A 311 17.21 19.63 -4.65
C ALA A 311 15.78 19.44 -4.13
N GLY A 312 15.36 20.28 -3.19
CA GLY A 312 13.98 20.34 -2.70
C GLY A 312 13.32 21.65 -3.10
N VAL A 313 12.09 21.61 -3.62
CA VAL A 313 11.26 22.80 -3.85
C VAL A 313 9.95 22.66 -3.07
N LEU A 314 9.65 23.66 -2.25
CA LEU A 314 8.41 23.75 -1.50
C LEU A 314 7.46 24.72 -2.19
N ILE A 315 6.37 24.22 -2.74
CA ILE A 315 5.29 24.99 -3.37
C ILE A 315 4.20 25.23 -2.31
N SER A 316 4.15 26.44 -1.77
CA SER A 316 3.23 26.81 -0.69
C SER A 316 2.21 27.85 -1.13
N GLY A 317 1.06 27.92 -0.47
CA GLY A 317 -0.02 28.83 -0.85
C GLY A 317 -1.39 28.40 -0.32
N MET A 318 -2.35 29.34 -0.41
CA MET A 318 -3.72 29.16 0.06
C MET A 318 -4.39 27.89 -0.52
N ALA A 319 -5.38 27.34 0.19
CA ALA A 319 -6.23 26.27 -0.35
C ALA A 319 -6.87 26.70 -1.68
N GLY A 320 -6.92 25.79 -2.67
CA GLY A 320 -7.52 26.07 -3.98
C GLY A 320 -6.69 26.96 -4.93
N ILE A 321 -5.48 27.36 -4.56
CA ILE A 321 -4.62 28.24 -5.37
C ILE A 321 -3.98 27.55 -6.59
N GLY A 322 -4.04 26.21 -6.66
CA GLY A 322 -3.49 25.41 -7.78
C GLY A 322 -2.06 24.88 -7.56
N LYS A 323 -1.65 24.63 -6.31
CA LYS A 323 -0.30 24.09 -5.99
C LYS A 323 -0.03 22.74 -6.66
N SER A 324 -0.91 21.77 -6.46
CA SER A 324 -0.83 20.43 -7.04
C SER A 324 -0.79 20.48 -8.56
N THR A 325 -1.63 21.32 -9.18
CA THR A 325 -1.64 21.54 -10.62
C THR A 325 -0.31 22.07 -11.15
N LEU A 326 0.29 23.08 -10.50
CA LEU A 326 1.61 23.59 -10.88
C LEU A 326 2.72 22.55 -10.67
N ALA A 327 2.67 21.81 -9.57
CA ALA A 327 3.68 20.82 -9.22
C ALA A 327 3.67 19.63 -10.19
N ILE A 328 2.49 19.12 -10.55
CA ILE A 328 2.30 18.05 -11.53
C ILE A 328 2.77 18.51 -12.91
N HIS A 329 2.35 19.69 -13.36
CA HIS A 329 2.75 20.21 -14.67
C HIS A 329 4.27 20.47 -14.73
N GLY A 330 4.84 21.06 -13.68
CA GLY A 330 6.29 21.23 -13.54
C GLY A 330 7.05 19.91 -13.51
N ALA A 331 6.49 18.88 -12.85
CA ALA A 331 7.06 17.54 -12.81
C ALA A 331 7.12 16.88 -14.19
N HIS A 332 6.06 17.01 -15.00
CA HIS A 332 6.05 16.55 -16.39
C HIS A 332 7.05 17.30 -17.25
N ALA A 333 7.18 18.62 -17.07
CA ALA A 333 8.12 19.45 -17.84
C ALA A 333 9.60 19.07 -17.62
N VAL A 334 9.95 18.49 -16.47
CA VAL A 334 11.32 18.07 -16.15
C VAL A 334 11.49 16.55 -16.11
N ALA A 335 10.45 15.78 -16.40
CA ALA A 335 10.40 14.32 -16.27
C ALA A 335 11.57 13.61 -16.97
N ASP A 336 11.94 14.06 -18.17
CA ASP A 336 13.02 13.48 -18.98
C ASP A 336 14.41 13.61 -18.34
N ARG A 337 14.59 14.55 -17.40
CA ARG A 337 15.85 14.74 -16.65
C ARG A 337 16.07 13.67 -15.58
N PHE A 338 15.03 12.90 -15.23
CA PHE A 338 15.03 11.88 -14.19
C PHE A 338 14.77 10.49 -14.78
N PRO A 339 15.74 9.92 -15.51
CA PRO A 339 15.54 8.68 -16.26
C PRO A 339 15.34 7.44 -15.39
N ASP A 340 15.66 7.50 -14.10
CA ASP A 340 15.51 6.38 -13.18
C ASP A 340 14.11 6.29 -12.58
N GLY A 341 13.24 7.28 -12.84
CA GLY A 341 11.81 7.22 -12.58
C GLY A 341 11.24 8.44 -11.86
N GLN A 342 9.92 8.43 -11.69
CA GLN A 342 9.11 9.45 -11.05
C GLN A 342 8.15 8.79 -10.06
N LEU A 343 8.18 9.27 -8.82
CA LEU A 343 7.31 8.83 -7.73
C LEU A 343 6.34 9.95 -7.37
N HIS A 344 5.08 9.58 -7.14
CA HIS A 344 4.07 10.49 -6.63
C HIS A 344 3.46 9.93 -5.35
N VAL A 345 3.38 10.76 -4.32
CA VAL A 345 2.80 10.41 -3.03
C VAL A 345 1.82 11.49 -2.62
N GLU A 346 0.54 11.12 -2.53
CA GLU A 346 -0.51 11.92 -1.94
C GLU A 346 -0.42 11.80 -0.41
N LEU A 347 0.03 12.87 0.27
CA LEU A 347 0.27 12.89 1.71
C LEU A 347 -1.00 13.16 2.52
N ARG A 348 -2.10 13.59 1.90
CA ARG A 348 -3.42 13.74 2.54
C ARG A 348 -3.39 14.64 3.77
N GLY A 349 -2.48 15.60 3.83
CA GLY A 349 -2.27 16.45 4.99
C GLY A 349 -3.49 17.29 5.36
N PHE A 350 -4.35 17.58 4.39
CA PHE A 350 -5.56 18.37 4.52
C PHE A 350 -6.77 17.69 3.84
N ASP A 351 -6.78 16.36 3.73
CA ASP A 351 -7.95 15.61 3.26
C ASP A 351 -9.08 15.68 4.32
N PRO A 352 -10.33 16.00 3.95
CA PRO A 352 -11.44 16.14 4.90
C PRO A 352 -11.96 14.80 5.46
N SER A 353 -11.65 13.69 4.79
CA SER A 353 -12.25 12.37 5.01
C SER A 353 -11.24 11.32 5.49
N ARG A 354 -9.97 11.47 5.10
CA ARG A 354 -8.88 10.54 5.39
C ARG A 354 -7.85 11.17 6.31
N ALA A 355 -7.27 10.34 7.19
CA ALA A 355 -6.14 10.76 7.99
C ALA A 355 -4.91 11.05 7.10
N PRO A 356 -4.03 11.99 7.50
CA PRO A 356 -2.74 12.20 6.84
C PRO A 356 -1.96 10.91 6.70
N LEU A 357 -1.29 10.73 5.56
CA LEU A 357 -0.50 9.53 5.29
C LEU A 357 0.71 9.47 6.22
N GLU A 358 0.83 8.36 6.96
CA GLU A 358 1.96 8.14 7.85
C GLU A 358 3.27 7.97 7.06
N PRO A 359 4.39 8.61 7.48
CA PRO A 359 5.65 8.56 6.72
C PRO A 359 6.18 7.15 6.47
N ALA A 360 5.95 6.22 7.40
CA ALA A 360 6.36 4.82 7.24
C ALA A 360 5.55 4.12 6.13
N GLU A 361 4.25 4.44 5.99
CA GLU A 361 3.40 3.91 4.92
C GLU A 361 3.81 4.48 3.56
N ALA A 362 4.06 5.79 3.49
CA ALA A 362 4.58 6.47 2.30
C ALA A 362 5.90 5.83 1.82
N LEU A 363 6.88 5.62 2.71
CA LEU A 363 8.15 4.97 2.36
C LEU A 363 7.98 3.55 1.85
N ARG A 364 7.06 2.76 2.45
CA ARG A 364 6.78 1.40 1.96
C ARG A 364 6.21 1.43 0.55
N GLY A 365 5.28 2.34 0.27
CA GLY A 365 4.73 2.56 -1.08
C GLY A 365 5.81 2.96 -2.09
N MET A 366 6.66 3.93 -1.74
CA MET A 366 7.75 4.41 -2.58
C MET A 366 8.80 3.33 -2.86
N LEU A 367 9.22 2.59 -1.83
CA LEU A 367 10.17 1.47 -1.96
C LEU A 367 9.60 0.37 -2.85
N THR A 368 8.32 0.05 -2.69
CA THR A 368 7.61 -0.91 -3.57
C THR A 368 7.58 -0.41 -5.00
N GLY A 369 7.29 0.88 -5.23
CA GLY A 369 7.34 1.54 -6.54
C GLY A 369 8.72 1.53 -7.21
N LEU A 370 9.79 1.53 -6.41
CA LEU A 370 11.18 1.40 -6.85
C LEU A 370 11.62 -0.06 -7.09
N GLY A 371 10.70 -1.02 -6.99
CA GLY A 371 10.94 -2.45 -7.21
C GLY A 371 11.40 -3.23 -5.98
N VAL A 372 11.47 -2.60 -4.80
CA VAL A 372 11.87 -3.27 -3.55
C VAL A 372 10.69 -4.04 -2.98
N SER A 373 10.60 -5.33 -3.34
CA SER A 373 9.45 -6.18 -3.04
C SER A 373 9.70 -7.25 -1.95
N ARG A 374 10.92 -7.37 -1.41
CA ARG A 374 11.27 -8.41 -0.43
C ARG A 374 11.84 -7.82 0.87
N HIS A 375 11.20 -8.16 2.00
CA HIS A 375 11.65 -7.89 3.37
C HIS A 375 11.92 -6.41 3.69
N LEU A 376 10.89 -5.57 3.60
CA LEU A 376 10.96 -4.19 4.10
C LEU A 376 11.16 -4.18 5.63
N PRO A 377 12.15 -3.42 6.15
CA PRO A 377 12.41 -3.37 7.58
C PRO A 377 11.21 -2.79 8.36
N ASN A 378 11.19 -3.07 9.66
CA ASN A 378 10.24 -2.46 10.59
C ASN A 378 10.83 -1.16 11.14
N GLY A 379 9.97 -0.15 11.33
CA GLY A 379 10.37 1.16 11.86
C GLY A 379 10.70 2.19 10.78
N LEU A 380 10.39 3.45 11.07
CA LEU A 380 10.51 4.58 10.16
C LEU A 380 11.96 4.84 9.73
N ASP A 381 12.89 4.88 10.69
CA ASP A 381 14.30 5.18 10.41
C ASP A 381 14.97 4.13 9.53
N ALA A 382 14.65 2.85 9.73
CA ALA A 382 15.18 1.76 8.92
C ALA A 382 14.64 1.80 7.48
N LEU A 383 13.36 2.15 7.30
CA LEU A 383 12.75 2.39 5.99
C LEU A 383 13.40 3.59 5.29
N ALA A 384 13.60 4.70 6.00
CA ALA A 384 14.24 5.90 5.46
C ALA A 384 15.69 5.63 5.06
N GLY A 385 16.43 4.86 5.86
CA GLY A 385 17.78 4.41 5.54
C GLY A 385 17.84 3.53 4.28
N LEU A 386 16.93 2.57 4.16
CA LEU A 386 16.81 1.73 2.95
C LEU A 386 16.45 2.57 1.72
N TYR A 387 15.48 3.48 1.86
CA TYR A 387 15.07 4.39 0.79
C TYR A 387 16.22 5.26 0.27
N ARG A 388 17.00 5.87 1.15
CA ARG A 388 18.21 6.62 0.76
C ARG A 388 19.25 5.73 0.09
N SER A 389 19.40 4.48 0.55
CA SER A 389 20.33 3.51 -0.04
C SER A 389 19.91 3.12 -1.47
N VAL A 390 18.61 2.93 -1.70
CA VAL A 390 18.04 2.58 -3.02
C VAL A 390 18.19 3.73 -4.01
N LEU A 391 18.00 4.97 -3.56
CA LEU A 391 18.15 6.17 -4.38
C LEU A 391 19.60 6.63 -4.57
N SER A 392 20.56 6.00 -3.89
CA SER A 392 21.98 6.33 -4.04
C SER A 392 22.42 6.16 -5.49
N GLY A 393 22.94 7.24 -6.09
CA GLY A 393 23.41 7.25 -7.47
C GLY A 393 22.31 7.23 -8.53
N ARG A 394 21.03 7.34 -8.14
CA ARG A 394 19.88 7.42 -9.07
C ARG A 394 19.38 8.85 -9.22
N ARG A 395 18.79 9.14 -10.38
CA ARG A 395 18.10 10.38 -10.69
C ARG A 395 16.59 10.15 -10.76
N VAL A 396 15.94 10.36 -9.62
CA VAL A 396 14.49 10.15 -9.44
C VAL A 396 13.82 11.47 -9.09
N LEU A 397 12.66 11.72 -9.72
CA LEU A 397 11.76 12.81 -9.37
C LEU A 397 10.76 12.33 -8.32
N ILE A 398 10.58 13.08 -7.24
CA ILE A 398 9.65 12.75 -6.16
C ILE A 398 8.68 13.91 -6.00
N LEU A 399 7.39 13.66 -6.20
CA LEU A 399 6.33 14.63 -5.93
C LEU A 399 5.57 14.20 -4.66
N LEU A 400 5.66 15.02 -3.62
CA LEU A 400 4.95 14.87 -2.36
C LEU A 400 3.82 15.91 -2.31
N ASP A 401 2.59 15.48 -2.56
CA ASP A 401 1.43 16.36 -2.67
C ASP A 401 0.66 16.46 -1.34
N ASP A 402 0.17 17.65 -1.02
CA ASP A 402 -0.63 18.00 0.17
C ASP A 402 0.02 17.66 1.53
N ALA A 403 1.28 18.07 1.74
CA ALA A 403 1.97 17.88 3.02
C ALA A 403 1.36 18.75 4.15
N SER A 404 1.08 18.15 5.31
CA SER A 404 0.60 18.89 6.50
C SER A 404 1.73 19.54 7.31
N GLY A 405 2.92 18.93 7.33
CA GLY A 405 4.01 19.34 8.21
C GLY A 405 5.38 18.81 7.80
N THR A 406 6.44 19.42 8.33
CA THR A 406 7.83 19.06 8.02
C THR A 406 8.16 17.63 8.48
N GLU A 407 7.61 17.18 9.60
CA GLU A 407 7.84 15.81 10.11
C GLU A 407 7.27 14.74 9.18
N GLN A 408 6.24 15.06 8.39
CA GLN A 408 5.69 14.15 7.40
C GLN A 408 6.62 13.99 6.19
N VAL A 409 7.28 15.09 5.79
CA VAL A 409 8.11 15.19 4.59
C VAL A 409 9.54 14.72 4.82
N ARG A 410 10.13 15.07 5.97
CA ARG A 410 11.56 14.89 6.27
C ARG A 410 12.07 13.45 6.10
N PRO A 411 11.33 12.39 6.52
CA PRO A 411 11.76 11.01 6.30
C PRO A 411 11.75 10.58 4.82
N LEU A 412 10.97 11.26 3.98
CA LEU A 412 10.76 10.96 2.55
C LEU A 412 11.78 11.66 1.64
N LEU A 413 12.62 12.53 2.21
CA LEU A 413 13.65 13.23 1.45
C LEU A 413 14.80 12.28 1.08
N PRO A 414 15.21 12.27 -0.21
CA PRO A 414 16.39 11.53 -0.63
C PRO A 414 17.66 12.14 0.00
N ALA A 415 18.77 11.42 -0.05
CA ALA A 415 20.09 11.94 0.35
C ALA A 415 21.09 12.00 -0.82
N SER A 416 20.72 11.47 -1.98
CA SER A 416 21.61 11.40 -3.16
C SER A 416 21.54 12.71 -3.95
N PRO A 417 22.69 13.25 -4.40
CA PRO A 417 22.69 14.24 -5.47
C PRO A 417 22.05 13.63 -6.73
N GLY A 418 21.27 14.43 -7.46
CA GLY A 418 20.57 14.01 -8.68
C GLY A 418 19.09 13.64 -8.51
N CYS A 419 18.57 13.56 -7.28
CA CYS A 419 17.13 13.49 -7.03
C CYS A 419 16.53 14.88 -6.83
N LEU A 420 15.29 15.08 -7.28
CA LEU A 420 14.50 16.29 -7.07
C LEU A 420 13.25 15.94 -6.28
N THR A 421 12.99 16.66 -5.20
CA THR A 421 11.74 16.55 -4.44
C THR A 421 10.91 17.83 -4.61
N LEU A 422 9.73 17.71 -5.21
CA LEU A 422 8.70 18.74 -5.21
C LEU A 422 7.72 18.45 -4.07
N VAL A 423 7.49 19.43 -3.21
CA VAL A 423 6.58 19.32 -2.07
C VAL A 423 5.50 20.37 -2.23
N THR A 424 4.23 19.99 -2.21
CA THR A 424 3.14 20.97 -2.09
C THR A 424 2.64 20.99 -0.65
N SER A 425 2.34 22.18 -0.13
CA SER A 425 1.75 22.32 1.20
C SER A 425 0.87 23.55 1.28
N ARG A 426 -0.13 23.51 2.15
CA ARG A 426 -0.91 24.70 2.52
C ARG A 426 -0.20 25.53 3.59
N ASN A 427 0.91 25.02 4.15
CA ASN A 427 1.72 25.68 5.14
C ASN A 427 3.09 26.08 4.56
N GLY A 428 3.74 27.09 5.16
CA GLY A 428 5.06 27.57 4.76
C GLY A 428 6.24 26.64 5.10
N LEU A 429 6.04 25.63 5.96
CA LEU A 429 7.03 24.64 6.42
C LEU A 429 8.46 25.20 6.63
N PRO A 430 8.66 26.20 7.52
CA PRO A 430 9.93 26.91 7.67
C PRO A 430 11.12 25.98 8.00
N SER A 431 10.90 24.92 8.77
CA SER A 431 11.94 23.93 9.09
C SER A 431 12.44 23.15 7.86
N LEU A 432 11.61 22.98 6.83
CA LEU A 432 12.00 22.36 5.57
C LEU A 432 12.89 23.31 4.75
N ILE A 433 12.56 24.60 4.74
CA ILE A 433 13.36 25.66 4.11
C ILE A 433 14.73 25.76 4.80
N ALA A 434 14.75 25.77 6.14
CA ALA A 434 15.99 25.76 6.92
C ALA A 434 16.87 24.52 6.65
N SER A 435 16.25 23.42 6.19
CA SER A 435 16.95 22.20 5.78
C SER A 435 17.40 22.19 4.32
N GLY A 436 17.23 23.31 3.59
CA GLY A 436 17.73 23.52 2.22
C GLY A 436 16.68 23.46 1.11
N ALA A 437 15.38 23.39 1.41
CA ALA A 437 14.35 23.47 0.39
C ALA A 437 14.14 24.92 -0.10
N HIS A 438 13.98 25.10 -1.41
CA HIS A 438 13.72 26.39 -2.03
C HIS A 438 12.21 26.69 -1.98
N PRO A 439 11.77 27.78 -1.33
CA PRO A 439 10.36 28.11 -1.25
C PRO A 439 9.88 28.79 -2.54
N LEU A 440 8.77 28.30 -3.08
CA LEU A 440 7.98 28.93 -4.13
C LEU A 440 6.58 29.22 -3.60
N ARG A 441 6.39 30.45 -3.10
CA ARG A 441 5.09 30.91 -2.61
C ARG A 441 4.18 31.29 -3.78
N LEU A 442 3.05 30.61 -3.91
CA LEU A 442 2.05 30.92 -4.92
C LEU A 442 1.09 32.01 -4.44
N GLY A 443 1.09 33.11 -5.17
CA GLY A 443 0.09 34.16 -5.05
C GLY A 443 -1.14 33.91 -5.93
N LEU A 444 -2.09 34.84 -5.83
CA LEU A 444 -3.19 34.92 -6.79
C LEU A 444 -2.65 35.13 -8.21
N PRO A 445 -3.24 34.46 -9.22
CA PRO A 445 -2.87 34.71 -10.61
C PRO A 445 -3.22 36.16 -10.99
N SER A 446 -2.58 36.66 -12.05
CA SER A 446 -2.98 37.95 -12.63
C SER A 446 -4.43 37.88 -13.14
N ALA A 447 -5.11 39.02 -13.27
CA ALA A 447 -6.47 39.03 -13.83
C ALA A 447 -6.50 38.45 -15.25
N ALA A 448 -5.46 38.70 -16.05
CA ALA A 448 -5.29 38.14 -17.37
C ALA A 448 -5.13 36.60 -17.34
N ASP A 449 -4.31 36.07 -16.43
CA ASP A 449 -4.15 34.62 -16.26
C ASP A 449 -5.43 33.95 -15.77
N ALA A 450 -6.14 34.57 -14.81
CA ALA A 450 -7.41 34.08 -14.30
C ALA A 450 -8.49 34.03 -15.40
N ARG A 451 -8.54 35.06 -16.26
CA ARG A 451 -9.41 35.09 -17.44
C ARG A 451 -9.02 34.01 -18.45
N ALA A 452 -7.72 33.78 -18.67
CA ALA A 452 -7.25 32.71 -19.55
C ALA A 452 -7.67 31.33 -19.04
N VAL A 453 -7.56 31.08 -17.73
CA VAL A 453 -8.04 29.83 -17.08
C VAL A 453 -9.53 29.63 -17.31
N LEU A 454 -10.33 30.69 -17.14
CA LEU A 454 -11.77 30.63 -17.41
C LEU A 454 -12.03 30.28 -18.88
N ALA A 455 -11.38 30.98 -19.81
CA ALA A 455 -11.56 30.80 -21.26
C ALA A 455 -11.20 29.38 -21.74
N VAL A 456 -10.15 28.78 -21.21
CA VAL A 456 -9.76 27.40 -21.54
C VAL A 456 -10.86 26.41 -21.12
N ARG A 457 -11.52 26.64 -19.97
CA ARG A 457 -12.56 25.73 -19.46
C ARG A 457 -13.91 25.90 -20.16
N ILE A 458 -14.37 27.13 -20.36
CA ILE A 458 -15.73 27.40 -20.88
C ILE A 458 -15.76 27.70 -22.39
N GLY A 459 -14.60 27.78 -23.03
CA GLY A 459 -14.42 28.14 -24.43
C GLY A 459 -14.09 29.63 -24.63
N HIS A 460 -13.10 29.90 -25.48
CA HIS A 460 -12.66 31.27 -25.80
C HIS A 460 -13.79 32.12 -26.39
N GLU A 461 -14.64 31.54 -27.25
CA GLU A 461 -15.73 32.26 -27.93
C GLU A 461 -16.71 32.90 -26.92
N ARG A 462 -17.11 32.17 -25.87
CA ARG A 462 -18.03 32.69 -24.84
C ARG A 462 -17.41 33.84 -24.04
N VAL A 463 -16.13 33.72 -23.67
CA VAL A 463 -15.41 34.78 -22.94
C VAL A 463 -15.21 36.02 -23.81
N THR A 464 -14.98 35.86 -25.11
CA THR A 464 -14.85 36.99 -26.05
C THR A 464 -16.18 37.65 -26.38
N ALA A 465 -17.29 36.90 -26.36
CA ALA A 465 -18.63 37.45 -26.60
C ALA A 465 -19.11 38.33 -25.44
N GLU A 466 -18.78 37.97 -24.19
CA GLU A 466 -19.19 38.71 -22.99
C GLU A 466 -17.98 39.08 -22.09
N PRO A 467 -17.07 39.96 -22.54
CA PRO A 467 -15.83 40.22 -21.82
C PRO A 467 -16.05 40.88 -20.46
N ALA A 468 -16.99 41.82 -20.34
CA ALA A 468 -17.26 42.49 -19.06
C ALA A 468 -17.80 41.51 -17.99
N ALA A 469 -18.68 40.58 -18.39
CA ALA A 469 -19.19 39.55 -17.48
C ALA A 469 -18.11 38.57 -17.06
N ALA A 470 -17.20 38.20 -17.97
CA ALA A 470 -16.06 37.36 -17.64
C ALA A 470 -15.09 38.02 -16.64
N ASP A 471 -14.82 39.32 -16.77
CA ASP A 471 -14.01 40.05 -15.78
C ASP A 471 -14.71 40.12 -14.42
N GLU A 472 -16.03 40.37 -14.41
CA GLU A 472 -16.79 40.38 -13.16
C GLU A 472 -16.76 39.01 -12.48
N ILE A 473 -16.91 37.91 -13.23
CA ILE A 473 -16.77 36.55 -12.68
C ILE A 473 -15.38 36.36 -12.07
N VAL A 474 -14.31 36.79 -12.76
CA VAL A 474 -12.93 36.68 -12.28
C VAL A 474 -12.72 37.47 -10.99
N GLU A 475 -13.24 38.69 -10.91
CA GLU A 475 -13.20 39.55 -9.73
C GLU A 475 -13.95 38.91 -8.56
N ARG A 476 -15.18 38.45 -8.76
CA ARG A 476 -16.03 37.81 -7.73
C ARG A 476 -15.47 36.48 -7.23
N CYS A 477 -14.74 35.75 -8.07
CA CYS A 477 -13.99 34.57 -7.65
C CYS A 477 -12.73 34.91 -6.85
N GLY A 478 -12.39 36.19 -6.67
CA GLY A 478 -11.14 36.64 -6.05
C GLY A 478 -9.90 36.19 -6.83
N ARG A 479 -10.03 35.87 -8.12
CA ARG A 479 -9.00 35.23 -8.96
C ARG A 479 -8.54 33.86 -8.45
N LEU A 480 -9.27 33.21 -7.53
CA LEU A 480 -8.91 31.90 -7.00
C LEU A 480 -9.20 30.79 -8.04
N PRO A 481 -8.21 29.98 -8.46
CA PRO A 481 -8.42 28.94 -9.46
C PRO A 481 -9.51 27.91 -9.10
N LEU A 482 -9.63 27.51 -7.83
CA LEU A 482 -10.71 26.63 -7.39
C LEU A 482 -12.10 27.26 -7.58
N ALA A 483 -12.29 28.52 -7.19
CA ALA A 483 -13.55 29.22 -7.37
C ALA A 483 -13.90 29.37 -8.86
N LEU A 484 -12.91 29.72 -9.69
CA LEU A 484 -13.05 29.77 -11.14
C LEU A 484 -13.43 28.41 -11.73
N ALA A 485 -12.84 27.32 -11.25
CA ALA A 485 -13.16 25.97 -11.71
C ALA A 485 -14.62 25.59 -11.39
N ILE A 486 -15.11 25.94 -10.19
CA ILE A 486 -16.49 25.68 -9.77
C ILE A 486 -17.48 26.48 -10.61
N VAL A 487 -17.22 27.78 -10.80
CA VAL A 487 -18.07 28.64 -11.63
C VAL A 487 -18.01 28.22 -13.11
N ALA A 488 -16.83 27.84 -13.62
CA ALA A 488 -16.68 27.32 -14.97
C ALA A 488 -17.47 26.02 -15.16
N ALA A 489 -17.41 25.07 -14.22
CA ALA A 489 -18.20 23.84 -14.26
C ALA A 489 -19.70 24.15 -14.33
N ARG A 490 -20.19 25.12 -13.53
CA ARG A 490 -21.58 25.58 -13.60
C ARG A 490 -21.93 26.17 -14.97
N ALA A 491 -21.04 26.97 -15.55
CA ALA A 491 -21.24 27.57 -16.88
C ALA A 491 -21.21 26.54 -18.01
N ILE A 492 -20.43 25.47 -17.88
CA ILE A 492 -20.37 24.35 -18.83
C ILE A 492 -21.67 23.55 -18.77
N SER A 493 -22.21 23.31 -17.57
CA SER A 493 -23.47 22.59 -17.39
C SER A 493 -24.71 23.39 -17.81
N ARG A 494 -24.59 24.69 -18.07
CA ARG A 494 -25.65 25.61 -18.50
C ARG A 494 -25.20 26.43 -19.71
N PRO A 495 -24.96 25.81 -20.88
CA PRO A 495 -24.41 26.50 -22.05
C PRO A 495 -25.32 27.61 -22.58
N GLU A 496 -26.64 27.51 -22.40
CA GLU A 496 -27.65 28.48 -22.80
C GLU A 496 -27.70 29.74 -21.92
N VAL A 497 -27.13 29.69 -20.71
CA VAL A 497 -27.12 30.82 -19.78
C VAL A 497 -25.96 31.77 -20.13
N PRO A 498 -26.21 33.07 -20.34
CA PRO A 498 -25.15 34.05 -20.62
C PRO A 498 -24.26 34.27 -19.40
N LEU A 499 -23.00 34.64 -19.63
CA LEU A 499 -22.05 34.90 -18.55
C LEU A 499 -22.51 36.04 -17.65
N ALA A 500 -23.20 37.04 -18.20
CA ALA A 500 -23.77 38.14 -17.43
C ALA A 500 -24.80 37.67 -16.38
N ALA A 501 -25.58 36.62 -16.67
CA ALA A 501 -26.52 36.05 -15.70
C ALA A 501 -25.79 35.32 -14.58
N ILE A 502 -24.72 34.57 -14.90
CA ILE A 502 -23.86 33.92 -13.90
C ILE A 502 -23.19 34.96 -13.02
N ALA A 503 -22.66 36.04 -13.59
CA ALA A 503 -22.09 37.16 -12.83
C ALA A 503 -23.13 37.80 -11.88
N ALA A 504 -24.38 37.97 -12.34
CA ALA A 504 -25.47 38.46 -11.52
C ALA A 504 -25.81 37.50 -10.35
N GLU A 505 -25.81 36.18 -10.57
CA GLU A 505 -25.97 35.20 -9.49
C GLU A 505 -24.85 35.32 -8.45
N LEU A 506 -23.58 35.43 -8.88
CA LEU A 506 -22.45 35.64 -7.96
C LEU A 506 -22.60 36.91 -7.13
N ARG A 507 -23.18 37.97 -7.72
CA ARG A 507 -23.45 39.24 -7.04
C ARG A 507 -24.55 39.10 -5.99
N LEU A 508 -25.59 38.32 -6.26
CA LEU A 508 -26.68 38.08 -5.31
C LEU A 508 -26.24 37.21 -4.11
N SER A 509 -25.22 36.38 -4.30
CA SER A 509 -24.60 35.59 -3.23
C SER A 509 -23.45 36.32 -2.51
N GLU A 510 -23.30 37.63 -2.69
CA GLU A 510 -22.27 38.41 -2.02
C GLU A 510 -22.38 38.26 -0.49
N GLY A 511 -21.28 37.85 0.15
CA GLY A 511 -21.24 37.56 1.58
C GLY A 511 -21.60 36.12 1.97
N SER A 512 -21.79 35.22 1.00
CA SER A 512 -21.92 33.76 1.21
C SER A 512 -21.03 32.97 0.25
N LEU A 513 -20.56 31.79 0.69
CA LEU A 513 -19.87 30.85 -0.18
C LEU A 513 -20.81 29.91 -0.95
N ASP A 514 -22.14 30.11 -0.90
CA ASP A 514 -23.12 29.24 -1.57
C ASP A 514 -22.95 29.20 -3.08
N ALA A 515 -22.56 30.33 -3.67
CA ALA A 515 -22.23 30.40 -5.08
C ALA A 515 -21.02 29.55 -5.47
N PHE A 516 -20.20 29.10 -4.51
CA PHE A 516 -19.01 28.28 -4.70
C PHE A 516 -19.14 26.87 -4.11
N ALA A 517 -20.37 26.42 -3.86
CA ALA A 517 -20.64 25.01 -3.56
C ALA A 517 -20.56 24.16 -4.85
N GLY A 518 -20.01 22.95 -4.72
CA GLY A 518 -19.95 21.97 -5.81
C GLY A 518 -21.34 21.54 -6.29
N THR A 519 -21.43 21.09 -7.55
CA THR A 519 -22.69 20.68 -8.19
C THR A 519 -23.22 19.31 -7.73
N ASP A 520 -22.38 18.51 -7.06
CA ASP A 520 -22.69 17.13 -6.65
C ASP A 520 -23.35 17.06 -5.26
N ARG A 521 -24.31 17.95 -4.99
CA ARG A 521 -25.24 17.76 -3.88
C ARG A 521 -26.38 16.84 -4.31
N THR A 522 -26.09 15.58 -4.58
CA THR A 522 -27.12 14.54 -4.59
C THR A 522 -27.40 14.15 -3.14
N ASP A 523 -28.63 14.40 -2.70
CA ASP A 523 -29.15 14.05 -1.38
C ASP A 523 -28.94 12.56 -1.09
N GLY A 524 -28.18 12.27 -0.02
CA GLY A 524 -28.19 10.99 0.69
C GLY A 524 -27.66 9.78 -0.09
N THR A 525 -26.75 9.03 0.51
CA THR A 525 -26.28 7.71 0.02
C THR A 525 -25.51 7.75 -1.30
N ASP A 526 -24.28 8.26 -1.25
CA ASP A 526 -23.06 7.53 -1.64
C ASP A 526 -21.84 8.46 -1.51
N GLY A 527 -20.87 8.05 -0.70
CA GLY A 527 -19.73 8.87 -0.27
C GLY A 527 -18.61 8.99 -1.31
N THR A 528 -18.88 9.62 -2.46
CA THR A 528 -17.82 10.00 -3.40
C THR A 528 -17.55 11.51 -3.35
N ASP A 529 -16.49 11.87 -2.61
CA ASP A 529 -15.55 12.99 -2.78
C ASP A 529 -16.04 14.26 -3.53
N SER A 530 -16.85 15.11 -2.88
CA SER A 530 -16.98 16.52 -3.30
C SER A 530 -15.74 17.34 -2.87
N THR A 531 -14.60 17.09 -3.51
CA THR A 531 -13.37 17.91 -3.39
C THR A 531 -13.49 19.28 -4.08
N ALA A 532 -14.56 19.51 -4.84
CA ALA A 532 -14.82 20.73 -5.60
C ALA A 532 -15.72 21.74 -4.84
N ASP A 533 -15.49 21.92 -3.54
CA ASP A 533 -16.20 22.92 -2.72
C ASP A 533 -15.19 23.83 -2.01
N ALA A 534 -15.35 25.14 -2.18
CA ALA A 534 -14.50 26.15 -1.54
C ALA A 534 -14.59 26.08 -0.01
N ARG A 535 -15.78 25.83 0.56
CA ARG A 535 -15.95 25.72 2.02
C ARG A 535 -15.16 24.55 2.57
N THR A 536 -15.31 23.38 1.96
CA THR A 536 -14.58 22.18 2.37
C THR A 536 -13.07 22.40 2.28
N ALA A 537 -12.59 23.05 1.21
CA ALA A 537 -11.17 23.37 1.05
C ALA A 537 -10.63 24.29 2.15
N PHE A 538 -11.35 25.36 2.51
CA PHE A 538 -10.92 26.27 3.58
C PHE A 538 -11.06 25.66 4.98
N ALA A 539 -12.10 24.87 5.21
CA ALA A 539 -12.35 24.20 6.48
C ALA A 539 -11.19 23.28 6.89
N CYS A 540 -10.53 22.60 5.94
CA CYS A 540 -9.36 21.78 6.26
C CYS A 540 -8.20 22.60 6.83
N SER A 541 -7.91 23.78 6.26
CA SER A 541 -6.86 24.68 6.77
C SER A 541 -7.25 25.32 8.10
N TYR A 542 -8.54 25.58 8.32
CA TYR A 542 -9.04 26.11 9.59
C TYR A 542 -8.98 25.07 10.72
N ARG A 543 -9.33 23.81 10.46
CA ARG A 543 -9.33 22.73 11.47
C ARG A 543 -7.94 22.40 12.02
N SER A 544 -6.87 22.70 11.27
CA SER A 544 -5.49 22.53 11.74
C SER A 544 -4.98 23.65 12.64
N LEU A 545 -5.75 24.73 12.83
CA LEU A 545 -5.31 25.87 13.63
C LEU A 545 -5.39 25.59 15.13
N PRO A 546 -4.46 26.14 15.94
CA PRO A 546 -4.63 26.25 17.37
C PRO A 546 -5.91 27.04 17.74
N PRO A 547 -6.51 26.80 18.92
CA PRO A 547 -7.76 27.45 19.32
C PRO A 547 -7.73 28.98 19.28
N ASP A 548 -6.63 29.60 19.71
CA ASP A 548 -6.47 31.06 19.71
C ASP A 548 -6.40 31.63 18.28
N SER A 549 -5.72 30.92 17.39
CA SER A 549 -5.54 31.30 15.97
C SER A 549 -6.85 31.12 15.20
N ALA A 550 -7.58 30.04 15.46
CA ALA A 550 -8.94 29.84 14.94
C ALA A 550 -9.89 30.95 15.41
N ARG A 551 -9.82 31.34 16.69
CA ARG A 551 -10.64 32.44 17.22
C ARG A 551 -10.28 33.78 16.60
N LEU A 552 -8.99 34.12 16.50
CA LEU A 552 -8.57 35.37 15.87
C LEU A 552 -9.03 35.41 14.40
N PHE A 553 -8.84 34.33 13.64
CA PHE A 553 -9.27 34.23 12.25
C PHE A 553 -10.77 34.55 12.08
N ARG A 554 -11.64 34.01 12.94
CA ARG A 554 -13.09 34.30 12.91
C ARG A 554 -13.37 35.77 13.25
N LEU A 555 -12.75 36.30 14.31
CA LEU A 555 -12.99 37.68 14.75
C LEU A 555 -12.51 38.72 13.73
N LEU A 556 -11.51 38.41 12.88
CA LEU A 556 -11.08 39.30 11.81
C LEU A 556 -12.20 39.65 10.81
N SER A 557 -13.23 38.80 10.69
CA SER A 557 -14.41 39.10 9.86
C SER A 557 -15.19 40.36 10.30
N VAL A 558 -15.02 40.79 11.55
CA VAL A 558 -15.66 41.99 12.11
C VAL A 558 -14.92 43.28 11.70
N HIS A 559 -13.69 43.16 11.20
CA HIS A 559 -12.89 44.30 10.76
C HIS A 559 -13.38 44.82 9.39
N PRO A 560 -13.75 46.11 9.26
CA PRO A 560 -14.34 46.64 8.03
C PRO A 560 -13.31 46.97 6.94
N GLY A 561 -12.03 47.16 7.30
CA GLY A 561 -10.98 47.57 6.37
C GLY A 561 -10.36 46.40 5.58
N PRO A 562 -9.68 46.71 4.45
CA PRO A 562 -9.05 45.71 3.58
C PRO A 562 -7.85 45.01 4.23
N ASP A 563 -7.23 45.66 5.22
CA ASP A 563 -6.10 45.14 5.95
C ASP A 563 -6.10 45.58 7.43
N ILE A 564 -5.42 44.81 8.28
CA ILE A 564 -5.37 45.04 9.73
C ILE A 564 -3.93 45.14 10.22
N ALA A 565 -3.67 46.14 11.07
CA ALA A 565 -2.39 46.27 11.77
C ALA A 565 -2.36 45.38 13.02
N THR A 566 -1.16 44.95 13.45
CA THR A 566 -0.97 44.12 14.65
C THR A 566 -1.68 44.68 15.90
N ASP A 567 -1.61 46.00 16.13
CA ASP A 567 -2.22 46.62 17.32
C ASP A 567 -3.76 46.61 17.27
N ALA A 568 -4.33 46.77 16.06
CA ALA A 568 -5.77 46.66 15.85
C ALA A 568 -6.26 45.21 16.03
N ALA A 569 -5.48 44.23 15.55
CA ALA A 569 -5.75 42.82 15.81
C ALA A 569 -5.63 42.48 17.30
N ALA A 570 -4.70 43.10 18.02
CA ALA A 570 -4.52 42.93 19.46
C ALA A 570 -5.73 43.43 20.26
N ALA A 571 -6.24 44.61 19.91
CA ALA A 571 -7.47 45.16 20.50
C ALA A 571 -8.68 44.24 20.24
N LEU A 572 -8.78 43.70 19.02
CA LEU A 572 -9.86 42.81 18.61
C LEU A 572 -9.83 41.47 19.37
N ALA A 573 -8.64 40.87 19.50
CA ALA A 573 -8.42 39.58 20.17
C ALA A 573 -8.51 39.63 21.70
N ASP A 574 -8.33 40.82 22.29
CA ASP A 574 -8.17 41.06 23.73
C ASP A 574 -6.90 40.41 24.31
N HIS A 575 -5.80 40.55 23.59
CA HIS A 575 -4.50 39.99 23.97
C HIS A 575 -3.37 41.01 23.73
N PRO A 576 -2.24 40.88 24.44
CA PRO A 576 -1.07 41.72 24.20
C PRO A 576 -0.57 41.61 22.76
N ALA A 577 -0.15 42.74 22.16
CA ALA A 577 0.31 42.80 20.76
C ALA A 577 1.40 41.78 20.43
N ARG A 578 2.31 41.49 21.38
CA ARG A 578 3.34 40.45 21.23
C ARG A 578 2.74 39.05 21.00
N ARG A 579 1.69 38.69 21.73
CA ARG A 579 1.01 37.39 21.59
C ARG A 579 0.25 37.34 20.26
N VAL A 580 -0.46 38.42 19.93
CA VAL A 580 -1.23 38.49 18.68
C VAL A 580 -0.34 38.47 17.45
N ARG A 581 0.85 39.08 17.50
CA ARG A 581 1.84 38.95 16.42
C ARG A 581 2.18 37.49 16.11
N LEU A 582 2.44 36.67 17.13
CA LEU A 582 2.72 35.24 16.93
C LEU A 582 1.53 34.52 16.29
N ILE A 583 0.29 34.85 16.70
CA ILE A 583 -0.92 34.27 16.12
C ILE A 583 -1.10 34.72 14.65
N LEU A 584 -0.79 35.98 14.33
CA LEU A 584 -0.84 36.50 12.96
C LEU A 584 0.22 35.84 12.07
N ASP A 585 1.43 35.63 12.61
CA ASP A 585 2.51 34.90 11.94
C ASP A 585 2.05 33.45 11.64
N GLU A 586 1.43 32.76 12.61
CA GLU A 586 0.85 31.41 12.41
C GLU A 586 -0.24 31.38 11.32
N LEU A 587 -1.14 32.36 11.31
CA LEU A 587 -2.18 32.47 10.28
C LEU A 587 -1.60 32.81 8.90
N ALA A 588 -0.51 33.57 8.84
CA ALA A 588 0.21 33.87 7.62
C ALA A 588 0.97 32.64 7.10
N ASP A 589 1.56 31.85 7.99
CA ASP A 589 2.21 30.56 7.70
C ASP A 589 1.22 29.53 7.19
N ALA A 590 -0.03 29.53 7.66
CA ALA A 590 -1.14 28.73 7.15
C ALA A 590 -1.78 29.30 5.87
N HIS A 591 -1.24 30.41 5.33
CA HIS A 591 -1.74 31.13 4.16
C HIS A 591 -3.22 31.55 4.25
N LEU A 592 -3.73 31.75 5.47
CA LEU A 592 -5.03 32.35 5.74
C LEU A 592 -4.94 33.88 5.80
N LEU A 593 -3.74 34.39 6.08
CA LEU A 593 -3.36 35.80 6.00
C LEU A 593 -2.16 36.00 5.08
N THR A 594 -2.01 37.22 4.59
CA THR A 594 -0.80 37.67 3.92
C THR A 594 -0.33 38.97 4.55
N GLU A 595 0.87 38.94 5.12
CA GLU A 595 1.59 40.17 5.45
C GLU A 595 2.10 40.78 4.14
N HIS A 596 1.54 41.93 3.75
CA HIS A 596 1.91 42.62 2.50
C HIS A 596 2.84 43.80 2.77
N THR A 597 2.83 44.32 3.99
CA THR A 597 3.82 45.26 4.54
C THR A 597 4.10 44.87 5.99
N PRO A 598 5.31 45.15 6.53
CA PRO A 598 5.66 44.78 7.90
C PRO A 598 4.61 45.24 8.92
N GLY A 599 3.99 44.28 9.61
CA GLY A 599 2.95 44.51 10.62
C GLY A 599 1.53 44.75 10.10
N ARG A 600 1.27 44.63 8.79
CA ARG A 600 -0.08 44.74 8.20
C ARG A 600 -0.46 43.52 7.39
N TYR A 601 -1.65 42.99 7.69
CA TYR A 601 -2.14 41.71 7.18
C TYR A 601 -3.43 41.87 6.40
N THR A 602 -3.53 41.18 5.27
CA THR A 602 -4.73 41.12 4.41
C THR A 602 -5.27 39.69 4.37
N GLN A 603 -6.59 39.56 4.27
CA GLN A 603 -7.28 38.29 3.99
C GLN A 603 -7.77 38.27 2.55
N HIS A 604 -7.80 37.08 1.95
CA HIS A 604 -8.52 36.88 0.70
C HIS A 604 -10.02 37.09 0.89
N ASP A 605 -10.73 37.66 -0.08
CA ASP A 605 -12.16 38.00 0.07
C ASP A 605 -13.02 36.77 0.39
N LEU A 606 -12.81 35.64 -0.30
CA LEU A 606 -13.51 34.40 0.01
C LEU A 606 -13.17 33.83 1.42
N LEU A 607 -11.96 34.08 1.93
CA LEU A 607 -11.60 33.71 3.31
C LEU A 607 -12.27 34.64 4.34
N ARG A 608 -12.47 35.92 4.00
CA ARG A 608 -13.24 36.85 4.85
C ARG A 608 -14.69 36.43 4.97
N VAL A 609 -15.30 36.02 3.86
CA VAL A 609 -16.66 35.45 3.83
C VAL A 609 -16.71 34.17 4.66
N PHE A 610 -15.75 33.26 4.47
CA PHE A 610 -15.66 32.03 5.27
C PHE A 610 -15.51 32.31 6.78
N ALA A 611 -14.65 33.25 7.15
CA ALA A 611 -14.48 33.66 8.55
C ALA A 611 -15.76 34.26 9.14
N ALA A 612 -16.54 34.99 8.34
CA ALA A 612 -17.83 35.54 8.76
C ALA A 612 -18.89 34.45 8.99
N GLU A 613 -18.98 33.46 8.10
CA GLU A 613 -19.85 32.28 8.27
C GLU A 613 -19.48 31.52 9.57
N LEU A 614 -18.20 31.23 9.77
CA LEU A 614 -17.71 30.56 10.98
C LEU A 614 -17.95 31.38 12.25
N SER A 615 -17.78 32.70 12.19
CA SER A 615 -18.02 33.56 13.36
C SER A 615 -19.51 33.64 13.70
N ALA A 616 -20.40 33.53 12.71
CA ALA A 616 -21.84 33.44 12.96
C ALA A 616 -22.24 32.11 13.62
N GLU A 617 -21.55 31.02 13.28
CA GLU A 617 -21.78 29.67 13.83
C GLU A 617 -21.19 29.49 15.24
N HIS A 618 -19.95 29.95 15.46
CA HIS A 618 -19.20 29.64 16.69
C HIS A 618 -19.14 30.76 17.72
N ASP A 619 -19.29 32.03 17.31
CA ASP A 619 -19.14 33.17 18.22
C ASP A 619 -20.50 33.85 18.49
N SER A 620 -20.80 34.06 19.77
CA SER A 620 -22.05 34.72 20.18
C SER A 620 -22.11 36.16 19.67
N LEU A 621 -23.33 36.68 19.50
CA LEU A 621 -23.52 38.09 19.10
C LEU A 621 -22.83 39.05 20.09
N THR A 622 -22.86 38.74 21.38
CA THR A 622 -22.23 39.54 22.43
C THR A 622 -20.71 39.58 22.29
N GLU A 623 -20.07 38.45 21.99
CA GLU A 623 -18.60 38.38 21.80
C GLU A 623 -18.16 39.16 20.57
N ARG A 624 -18.90 39.05 19.46
CA ARG A 624 -18.65 39.82 18.23
C ARG A 624 -18.83 41.33 18.46
N GLN A 625 -19.87 41.73 19.20
CA GLN A 625 -20.08 43.13 19.57
C GLN A 625 -18.97 43.67 20.48
N ALA A 626 -18.55 42.90 21.48
CA ALA A 626 -17.45 43.28 22.36
C ALA A 626 -16.13 43.45 21.59
N ALA A 627 -15.82 42.54 20.67
CA ALA A 627 -14.66 42.66 19.79
C ALA A 627 -14.72 43.91 18.90
N ARG A 628 -15.88 44.21 18.32
CA ARG A 628 -16.11 45.43 17.54
C ARG A 628 -15.94 46.70 18.37
N GLN A 629 -16.44 46.69 19.61
CA GLN A 629 -16.29 47.81 20.55
C GLN A 629 -14.81 48.05 20.89
N ARG A 630 -14.06 47.01 21.23
CA ARG A 630 -12.61 47.12 21.50
C ARG A 630 -11.85 47.67 20.30
N LEU A 631 -12.15 47.19 19.08
CA LEU A 631 -11.56 47.72 17.85
C LEU A 631 -11.91 49.21 17.66
N SER A 632 -13.18 49.59 17.82
CA SER A 632 -13.63 50.97 17.69
C SER A 632 -13.06 51.91 18.75
N ALA A 633 -12.73 51.39 19.94
CA ALA A 633 -12.07 52.11 21.03
C ALA A 633 -10.55 52.25 20.81
N HIS A 634 -9.96 51.45 19.93
CA HIS A 634 -8.54 51.55 19.54
C HIS A 634 -8.32 52.54 18.37
N ILE A 635 -9.27 52.62 17.43
CA ILE A 635 -9.27 53.57 16.31
C ILE A 635 -9.13 55.07 16.71
N PRO A 636 -9.51 55.56 17.91
CA PRO A 636 -9.31 56.96 18.30
C PRO A 636 -7.86 57.34 18.65
N HIS A 637 -6.88 56.43 18.54
CA HIS A 637 -5.47 56.72 18.86
C HIS A 637 -4.49 56.65 17.68
N THR A 638 -4.93 56.25 16.48
CA THR A 638 -4.09 56.15 15.27
C THR A 638 -4.47 57.12 14.16
N GLY A 639 -5.54 57.91 14.34
CA GLY A 639 -5.89 59.05 13.47
C GLY A 639 -5.07 60.31 13.78
N ARG A 640 -3.74 60.25 13.69
CA ARG A 640 -2.84 61.42 13.53
C ARG A 640 -1.42 60.93 13.17
N VAL A 641 -1.16 60.96 11.87
CA VAL A 641 0.03 61.46 11.13
C VAL A 641 0.17 60.65 9.84
#